data_AF-A0A7L7MG80-F1
#
_entry.id   AF-A0A7L7MG80-F1
#
_cell.length_a   1.000
_cell.length_b   1.000
_cell.length_c   1.000
_cell.angle_alpha   90.00
_cell.angle_beta   90.00
_cell.angle_gamma   90.00
#
_symmetry.space_group_name_H-M   'P 1'
#
loop_
_entity.id
_entity.type
_entity.pdbx_description
1 polymer ?
#
loop_
_entity_poly.entity_id
_entity_poly.type
_entity_poly.pdbx_seq_one_letter_code
_entity_poly.pdbx_strand_id
1 'polypeptide(L)'
;MRRSAAVLAAALALALLPGATAVGDSPGASPGTAGPGPGPGTAAEAATTLPGATPAPGTASKTDTAPGAGKVPGAEATDSVSYIAEGLRENPVWISDQVPREVPRSAAPLLARAAERTGMPTYVVVTATDRLGAPLGGSFLDDLHDRLGRDGLYVRLSESGGEARVHGAGGPDGPDGLAAEAAMRAAETELPHDAGPVVLFQRFVEILASGRAVERAEAAEAKASRGWEPDWMYPSDDEMNDRSLFTGALATGVPLSVLLTVRLVRRRRGTLRPRSGRRTGLVLLAAASTAGAVTAGCWAVFGTPPPRPVAQPTGAELGARVERVVEGLARSPLYVDPETAEALAPGDRARLRERIAGMDVPVLVAAVPMQDADESAGDGEVLVHSLHGRIGRDAVYVVADTGSGTVDIVPFGVDRAGLGTFDLPDSFDGPGSSGSDDGLARVLDEVLQYVEDSPRGQSSVYYAPDPPLAPADEDAVQSLFAGDLTPGATVVGPLLAVSFLGVVAGVLFVADWLRGAPARGPFPSARNRPTTGLLRRTARKSTAALARLLAERPAGPGADAAAGAGEGEPAAARARRYHGLATALLEARGGSGSGGNGGADPVALVCAVVLAHAGKAALTAKGSAGADGSEGKKKRRYTPCRLNPLHGSAQGSRKTGTSSGEKRPVQVCAACASSLNTAPNATARLVLHLPCGPGGRLVPVQELPGPFAWSAGAAVRVGAVAQWAQERLGDAAPGSSEGPVAPAVDLSK
;
A
#
# COMPACT_ATOMS: atom_id res chain seq x y z
N MET A 1 5.61 4.86 -12.16
CA MET A 1 5.97 5.84 -11.10
C MET A 1 5.79 7.33 -11.45
N ARG A 2 6.27 7.86 -12.59
CA ARG A 2 6.18 9.32 -12.89
C ARG A 2 4.74 9.85 -13.01
N ARG A 3 3.83 9.09 -13.61
CA ARG A 3 2.39 9.45 -13.70
C ARG A 3 1.73 9.46 -12.31
N SER A 4 2.07 8.48 -11.47
CA SER A 4 1.59 8.37 -10.08
C SER A 4 2.03 9.58 -9.22
N ALA A 5 3.27 10.06 -9.40
CA ALA A 5 3.78 11.24 -8.70
C ALA A 5 3.05 12.54 -9.13
N ALA A 6 2.68 12.66 -10.41
CA ALA A 6 1.94 13.82 -10.91
C ALA A 6 0.50 13.88 -10.36
N VAL A 7 -0.20 12.74 -10.29
CA VAL A 7 -1.54 12.65 -9.68
C VAL A 7 -1.50 12.97 -8.18
N LEU A 8 -0.52 12.45 -7.46
CA LEU A 8 -0.32 12.74 -6.04
C LEU A 8 -0.03 14.22 -5.79
N ALA A 9 0.81 14.84 -6.64
CA ALA A 9 1.14 16.26 -6.55
C ALA A 9 -0.08 17.16 -6.85
N ALA A 10 -0.91 16.81 -7.84
CA ALA A 10 -2.14 17.54 -8.16
C ALA A 10 -3.17 17.44 -7.02
N ALA A 11 -3.36 16.26 -6.43
CA ALA A 11 -4.27 16.07 -5.29
C ALA A 11 -3.79 16.83 -4.03
N LEU A 12 -2.48 16.83 -3.76
CA LEU A 12 -1.88 17.61 -2.67
C LEU A 12 -2.01 19.12 -2.90
N ALA A 13 -1.82 19.59 -4.14
CA ALA A 13 -1.98 21.01 -4.49
C ALA A 13 -3.43 21.48 -4.31
N LEU A 14 -4.41 20.66 -4.71
CA LEU A 14 -5.83 20.95 -4.51
C LEU A 14 -6.22 20.98 -3.03
N ALA A 15 -5.63 20.10 -2.21
CA ALA A 15 -5.91 20.03 -0.76
C ALA A 15 -5.27 21.17 0.04
N LEU A 16 -4.23 21.84 -0.49
CA LEU A 16 -3.47 22.87 0.22
C LEU A 16 -3.91 24.30 -0.10
N LEU A 17 -4.81 24.53 -1.06
CA LEU A 17 -5.34 25.85 -1.40
C LEU A 17 -6.40 26.33 -0.39
N PRO A 18 -6.13 27.39 0.40
CA PRO A 18 -7.12 27.93 1.32
C PRO A 18 -8.03 28.90 0.56
N GLY A 19 -9.25 28.46 0.26
CA GLY A 19 -10.42 29.32 -0.01
C GLY A 19 -10.23 30.45 -1.02
N ALA A 20 -10.43 30.16 -2.30
CA ALA A 20 -10.83 31.16 -3.28
C ALA A 20 -12.26 30.83 -3.74
N THR A 21 -13.23 31.60 -3.26
CA THR A 21 -14.54 31.71 -3.90
C THR A 21 -14.35 32.44 -5.22
N ALA A 22 -14.29 31.71 -6.33
CA ALA A 22 -14.36 32.31 -7.66
C ALA A 22 -15.83 32.46 -8.05
N VAL A 23 -16.34 33.68 -7.88
CA VAL A 23 -17.41 34.23 -8.72
C VAL A 23 -16.70 34.79 -9.95
N GLY A 24 -17.05 34.32 -11.14
CA GLY A 24 -16.46 34.76 -12.40
C GLY A 24 -17.28 34.30 -13.59
N ASP A 25 -17.76 35.29 -14.35
CA ASP A 25 -18.74 35.22 -15.42
C ASP A 25 -18.42 34.23 -16.56
N SER A 26 -19.46 33.55 -17.05
CA SER A 26 -19.46 32.85 -18.35
C SER A 26 -19.96 33.80 -19.45
N PRO A 27 -19.30 33.91 -20.61
CA PRO A 27 -19.91 34.51 -21.79
C PRO A 27 -20.83 33.48 -22.47
N GLY A 28 -21.96 33.97 -22.96
CA GLY A 28 -23.05 33.17 -23.48
C GLY A 28 -22.73 32.39 -24.76
N ALA A 29 -23.39 31.24 -24.87
CA ALA A 29 -23.77 30.62 -26.12
C ALA A 29 -25.19 30.05 -25.95
N SER A 30 -26.10 30.49 -26.80
CA SER A 30 -27.51 30.07 -26.84
C SER A 30 -27.69 28.60 -27.29
N PRO A 31 -28.84 27.98 -26.99
CA PRO A 31 -29.01 26.53 -27.01
C PRO A 31 -29.59 26.00 -28.34
N GLY A 32 -29.09 24.84 -28.74
CA GLY A 32 -29.77 23.93 -29.67
C GLY A 32 -30.58 22.90 -28.89
N THR A 33 -31.87 22.85 -29.21
CA THR A 33 -32.94 22.00 -28.69
C THR A 33 -32.71 20.49 -28.87
N ALA A 34 -32.91 19.70 -27.81
CA ALA A 34 -33.30 18.29 -27.90
C ALA A 34 -34.21 17.93 -26.70
N GLY A 35 -35.35 17.30 -27.00
CA GLY A 35 -36.47 17.07 -26.08
C GLY A 35 -36.29 15.95 -25.05
N PRO A 36 -37.30 15.76 -24.18
CA PRO A 36 -37.17 14.98 -22.94
C PRO A 36 -37.64 13.52 -23.08
N GLY A 37 -37.00 12.63 -22.34
CA GLY A 37 -37.41 11.23 -22.14
C GLY A 37 -36.85 10.69 -20.82
N PRO A 38 -37.51 9.72 -20.16
CA PRO A 38 -38.03 9.90 -18.80
C PRO A 38 -37.17 9.30 -17.68
N GLY A 39 -37.49 9.72 -16.45
CA GLY A 39 -36.75 9.45 -15.22
C GLY A 39 -36.83 8.02 -14.65
N PRO A 40 -36.07 7.74 -13.59
CA PRO A 40 -35.94 6.40 -13.03
C PRO A 40 -37.09 6.09 -12.06
N GLY A 41 -37.85 5.05 -12.41
CA GLY A 41 -38.81 4.40 -11.53
C GLY A 41 -38.12 3.57 -10.46
N THR A 42 -38.65 3.70 -9.25
CA THR A 42 -38.32 3.01 -8.00
C THR A 42 -38.38 1.48 -8.10
N ALA A 43 -37.34 0.81 -7.61
CA ALA A 43 -37.34 -0.63 -7.37
C ALA A 43 -38.10 -0.95 -6.07
N ALA A 44 -39.08 -1.86 -6.17
CA ALA A 44 -39.72 -2.54 -5.06
C ALA A 44 -39.55 -4.06 -5.25
N GLU A 45 -39.29 -4.73 -4.14
CA GLU A 45 -39.21 -6.19 -3.98
C GLU A 45 -40.44 -6.91 -4.52
N ALA A 46 -40.26 -8.07 -5.16
CA ALA A 46 -41.06 -9.28 -4.89
C ALA A 46 -40.47 -10.51 -5.61
N ALA A 47 -40.68 -11.64 -4.95
CA ALA A 47 -40.11 -12.95 -5.22
C ALA A 47 -40.85 -13.75 -6.32
N THR A 48 -40.15 -14.77 -6.84
CA THR A 48 -40.65 -16.07 -7.34
C THR A 48 -41.58 -16.08 -8.56
N THR A 49 -41.19 -16.71 -9.68
CA THR A 49 -41.64 -18.03 -10.18
C THR A 49 -41.08 -18.27 -11.59
N LEU A 50 -40.50 -19.44 -11.86
CA LEU A 50 -40.20 -19.95 -13.21
C LEU A 50 -41.50 -20.38 -13.92
N PRO A 51 -41.58 -20.20 -15.26
CA PRO A 51 -41.99 -21.33 -16.08
C PRO A 51 -41.17 -21.49 -17.36
N GLY A 52 -41.07 -22.75 -17.80
CA GLY A 52 -40.34 -23.18 -18.99
C GLY A 52 -40.91 -22.64 -20.29
N ALA A 53 -40.03 -22.49 -21.28
CA ALA A 53 -40.36 -22.13 -22.65
C ALA A 53 -39.82 -23.18 -23.62
N THR A 54 -40.75 -23.84 -24.30
CA THR A 54 -40.56 -24.61 -25.54
C THR A 54 -40.21 -23.66 -26.69
N PRO A 55 -39.24 -23.95 -27.57
CA PRO A 55 -38.98 -23.11 -28.72
C PRO A 55 -39.87 -23.50 -29.92
N ALA A 56 -40.55 -22.52 -30.49
CA ALA A 56 -41.19 -22.59 -31.82
C ALA A 56 -40.24 -22.00 -32.88
N PRO A 57 -40.36 -22.40 -34.17
CA PRO A 57 -39.33 -22.15 -35.18
C PRO A 57 -39.44 -20.72 -35.74
N GLY A 58 -38.37 -19.94 -35.59
CA GLY A 58 -38.22 -18.60 -36.13
C GLY A 58 -37.59 -18.62 -37.53
N THR A 59 -38.30 -17.99 -38.45
CA THR A 59 -37.98 -17.69 -39.85
C THR A 59 -36.56 -17.19 -40.12
N ALA A 60 -35.92 -17.81 -41.11
CA ALA A 60 -34.62 -17.43 -41.67
C ALA A 60 -34.62 -15.99 -42.21
N SER A 61 -33.77 -15.15 -41.62
CA SER A 61 -33.40 -13.85 -42.15
C SER A 61 -32.11 -13.99 -42.94
N LYS A 62 -32.07 -13.43 -44.16
CA LYS A 62 -30.89 -13.34 -45.02
C LYS A 62 -29.79 -12.58 -44.27
N THR A 63 -28.71 -13.27 -43.91
CA THR A 63 -27.44 -12.66 -43.51
C THR A 63 -26.46 -12.69 -44.67
N ASP A 64 -25.79 -11.57 -44.85
CA ASP A 64 -24.72 -11.31 -45.80
C ASP A 64 -23.59 -12.34 -45.70
N THR A 65 -23.10 -12.71 -46.88
CA THR A 65 -21.99 -13.64 -47.11
C THR A 65 -20.71 -13.13 -46.45
N ALA A 66 -20.28 -13.79 -45.38
CA ALA A 66 -18.92 -13.68 -44.86
C ALA A 66 -17.90 -14.20 -45.90
N PRO A 67 -16.69 -13.63 -45.99
CA PRO A 67 -15.70 -14.07 -46.95
C PRO A 67 -15.22 -15.49 -46.61
N GLY A 68 -15.47 -16.40 -47.56
CA GLY A 68 -14.87 -17.72 -47.80
C GLY A 68 -14.17 -18.43 -46.65
N ALA A 69 -14.87 -19.39 -46.03
CA ALA A 69 -14.22 -20.59 -45.53
C ALA A 69 -13.60 -21.32 -46.74
N GLY A 70 -12.28 -21.17 -46.91
CA GLY A 70 -11.51 -21.86 -47.95
C GLY A 70 -11.73 -23.37 -47.87
N LYS A 71 -11.88 -23.99 -49.03
CA LYS A 71 -12.06 -25.44 -49.17
C LYS A 71 -10.74 -26.12 -48.81
N VAL A 72 -10.59 -26.56 -47.56
CA VAL A 72 -9.37 -27.24 -47.10
C VAL A 72 -9.15 -28.53 -47.93
N PRO A 73 -7.99 -28.74 -48.56
CA PRO A 73 -7.70 -29.94 -49.33
C PRO A 73 -7.71 -31.17 -48.43
N GLY A 74 -8.59 -32.14 -48.72
CA GLY A 74 -8.70 -33.39 -47.98
C GLY A 74 -7.61 -34.44 -48.25
N ALA A 75 -6.51 -34.07 -48.90
CA ALA A 75 -5.34 -34.94 -49.06
C ALA A 75 -4.44 -34.76 -47.84
N GLU A 76 -4.04 -35.87 -47.22
CA GLU A 76 -3.11 -35.88 -46.08
C GLU A 76 -1.87 -35.06 -46.44
N ALA A 77 -1.74 -33.86 -45.85
CA ALA A 77 -0.60 -33.00 -46.12
C ALA A 77 0.68 -33.74 -45.74
N THR A 78 1.58 -33.90 -46.70
CA THR A 78 2.85 -34.58 -46.48
C THR A 78 3.83 -33.71 -45.70
N ASP A 79 3.64 -32.38 -45.76
CA ASP A 79 4.51 -31.37 -45.18
C ASP A 79 3.70 -30.08 -44.87
N SER A 80 4.00 -29.44 -43.74
CA SER A 80 3.35 -28.24 -43.20
C SER A 80 3.61 -27.01 -44.03
N VAL A 81 4.83 -26.85 -44.56
CA VAL A 81 5.19 -25.74 -45.45
C VAL A 81 4.34 -25.78 -46.72
N SER A 82 4.15 -26.97 -47.30
CA SER A 82 3.28 -27.17 -48.46
C SER A 82 1.82 -26.83 -48.18
N TYR A 83 1.32 -27.19 -47.01
CA TYR A 83 -0.05 -26.88 -46.58
C TYR A 83 -0.26 -25.36 -46.45
N ILE A 84 0.63 -24.67 -45.75
CA ILE A 84 0.59 -23.21 -45.57
C ILE A 84 0.77 -22.48 -46.91
N ALA A 85 1.70 -22.93 -47.76
CA ALA A 85 1.92 -22.36 -49.08
C ALA A 85 0.66 -22.42 -49.96
N GLU A 86 -0.12 -23.51 -49.91
CA GLU A 86 -1.39 -23.61 -50.64
C GLU A 86 -2.40 -22.57 -50.14
N GLY A 87 -2.51 -22.39 -48.82
CA GLY A 87 -3.31 -21.31 -48.24
C GLY A 87 -2.87 -19.92 -48.71
N LEU A 88 -1.55 -19.69 -48.78
CA LEU A 88 -0.98 -18.43 -49.25
C LEU A 88 -1.20 -18.15 -50.74
N ARG A 89 -1.41 -19.18 -51.56
CA ARG A 89 -1.75 -19.02 -52.99
C ARG A 89 -3.12 -18.36 -53.16
N GLU A 90 -4.06 -18.68 -52.26
CA GLU A 90 -5.42 -18.13 -52.26
C GLU A 90 -5.48 -16.75 -51.58
N ASN A 91 -4.77 -16.57 -50.46
CA ASN A 91 -4.78 -15.34 -49.68
C ASN A 91 -3.36 -15.03 -49.15
N PRO A 92 -2.80 -13.81 -49.36
CA PRO A 92 -1.46 -13.49 -48.87
C PRO A 92 -1.31 -13.51 -47.33
N VAL A 93 -2.40 -13.67 -46.58
CA VAL A 93 -2.38 -13.82 -45.12
C VAL A 93 -2.95 -15.19 -44.73
N TRP A 94 -2.12 -16.01 -44.09
CA TRP A 94 -2.51 -17.25 -43.44
C TRP A 94 -2.59 -17.04 -41.92
N ILE A 95 -3.72 -17.40 -41.31
CA ILE A 95 -3.90 -17.40 -39.86
C ILE A 95 -4.35 -18.80 -39.45
N SER A 96 -3.52 -19.45 -38.64
CA SER A 96 -3.81 -20.75 -38.07
C SER A 96 -5.12 -20.72 -37.27
N ASP A 97 -5.93 -21.77 -37.37
CA ASP A 97 -7.06 -22.00 -36.47
C ASP A 97 -6.64 -22.62 -35.13
N GLN A 98 -5.33 -22.74 -34.90
CA GLN A 98 -4.75 -23.12 -33.60
C GLN A 98 -4.61 -21.94 -32.64
N VAL A 99 -4.78 -20.69 -33.11
CA VAL A 99 -4.66 -19.47 -32.28
C VAL A 99 -5.90 -18.54 -32.35
N PRO A 100 -7.15 -19.06 -32.37
CA PRO A 100 -8.33 -18.23 -32.54
C PRO A 100 -8.52 -17.20 -31.41
N ARG A 101 -8.05 -17.47 -30.18
CA ARG A 101 -8.17 -16.54 -29.04
C ARG A 101 -7.21 -15.36 -29.14
N GLU A 102 -6.03 -15.59 -29.69
CA GLU A 102 -5.01 -14.54 -29.85
C GLU A 102 -5.23 -13.74 -31.14
N VAL A 103 -5.38 -14.44 -32.27
CA VAL A 103 -5.58 -13.83 -33.58
C VAL A 103 -6.67 -14.60 -34.34
N PRO A 104 -7.94 -14.16 -34.27
CA PRO A 104 -8.99 -14.79 -35.06
C PRO A 104 -8.77 -14.53 -36.57
N ARG A 105 -9.24 -15.46 -37.41
CA ARG A 105 -9.10 -15.36 -38.88
C ARG A 105 -9.74 -14.09 -39.45
N SER A 106 -10.78 -13.58 -38.80
CA SER A 106 -11.41 -12.28 -39.10
C SER A 106 -10.46 -11.08 -38.94
N ALA A 107 -9.30 -11.24 -38.30
CA ALA A 107 -8.23 -10.24 -38.24
C ALA A 107 -7.37 -10.18 -39.53
N ALA A 108 -7.48 -11.15 -40.45
CA ALA A 108 -6.71 -11.18 -41.70
C ALA A 108 -6.77 -9.87 -42.52
N PRO A 109 -7.91 -9.17 -42.67
CA PRO A 109 -7.97 -7.89 -43.35
C PRO A 109 -7.12 -6.79 -42.69
N LEU A 110 -6.88 -6.85 -41.38
CA LEU A 110 -6.03 -5.88 -40.68
C LEU A 110 -4.55 -6.11 -41.03
N LEU A 111 -4.13 -7.38 -41.04
CA LEU A 111 -2.78 -7.76 -41.47
C LEU A 111 -2.57 -7.43 -42.95
N ALA A 112 -3.52 -7.74 -43.83
CA ALA A 112 -3.43 -7.43 -45.25
C ALA A 112 -3.27 -5.92 -45.51
N ARG A 113 -4.04 -5.07 -44.82
CA ARG A 113 -3.90 -3.60 -44.94
C ARG A 113 -2.55 -3.09 -44.41
N ALA A 114 -2.02 -3.71 -43.36
CA ALA A 114 -0.68 -3.37 -42.88
C ALA A 114 0.37 -3.81 -43.91
N ALA A 115 0.24 -5.00 -44.48
CA ALA A 115 1.12 -5.55 -45.50
C ALA A 115 1.19 -4.66 -46.76
N GLU A 116 0.09 -4.05 -47.20
CA GLU A 116 0.08 -3.11 -48.33
C GLU A 116 1.04 -1.91 -48.14
N ARG A 117 1.32 -1.52 -46.88
CA ARG A 117 2.20 -0.37 -46.58
C ARG A 117 3.69 -0.69 -46.72
N THR A 118 4.07 -1.95 -46.87
CA THR A 118 5.49 -2.32 -47.10
C THR A 118 5.95 -1.92 -48.50
N GLY A 119 5.03 -1.73 -49.44
CA GLY A 119 5.33 -1.39 -50.83
C GLY A 119 5.80 -2.56 -51.69
N MET A 120 5.77 -3.79 -51.18
CA MET A 120 6.11 -5.03 -51.91
C MET A 120 5.12 -6.16 -51.61
N PRO A 121 4.98 -7.18 -52.48
CA PRO A 121 4.19 -8.36 -52.19
C PRO A 121 4.63 -8.94 -50.84
N THR A 122 3.70 -9.05 -49.89
CA THR A 122 4.01 -9.46 -48.52
C THR A 122 3.10 -10.61 -48.14
N TYR A 123 3.70 -11.72 -47.69
CA TYR A 123 3.04 -12.94 -47.28
C TYR A 123 3.19 -13.09 -45.77
N VAL A 124 2.07 -13.13 -45.05
CA VAL A 124 2.05 -13.17 -43.59
C VAL A 124 1.48 -14.50 -43.12
N VAL A 125 2.17 -15.15 -42.20
CA VAL A 125 1.76 -16.41 -41.60
C VAL A 125 1.71 -16.25 -40.09
N VAL A 126 0.55 -16.45 -39.49
CA VAL A 126 0.35 -16.44 -38.03
C VAL A 126 0.14 -17.86 -37.55
N THR A 127 0.98 -18.33 -36.63
CA THR A 127 1.10 -19.76 -36.28
C THR A 127 1.18 -19.98 -34.79
N ALA A 128 0.63 -21.11 -34.33
CA ALA A 128 0.65 -21.52 -32.93
C ALA A 128 2.03 -21.83 -32.37
N THR A 129 2.98 -22.27 -33.21
CA THR A 129 4.29 -22.72 -32.72
C THR A 129 5.42 -22.17 -33.56
N ASP A 130 6.53 -21.86 -32.89
CA ASP A 130 7.80 -21.52 -33.53
C ASP A 130 8.47 -22.72 -34.18
N ARG A 131 8.03 -23.93 -33.81
CA ARG A 131 8.61 -25.21 -34.23
C ARG A 131 8.09 -25.71 -35.57
N LEU A 132 7.47 -24.84 -36.36
CA LEU A 132 7.08 -25.19 -37.71
C LEU A 132 8.29 -25.57 -38.57
N GLY A 133 8.45 -26.88 -38.76
CA GLY A 133 8.96 -27.47 -40.00
C GLY A 133 10.34 -27.04 -40.48
N ALA A 134 11.24 -26.51 -39.63
CA ALA A 134 12.62 -26.30 -40.04
C ALA A 134 13.42 -27.60 -39.82
N PRO A 135 13.68 -28.42 -40.87
CA PRO A 135 14.68 -29.48 -40.75
C PRO A 135 16.00 -28.86 -40.31
N LEU A 136 16.73 -29.57 -39.44
CA LEU A 136 18.04 -29.22 -38.89
C LEU A 136 18.87 -28.29 -39.80
N GLY A 137 18.74 -26.97 -39.64
CA GLY A 137 19.59 -25.95 -40.27
C GLY A 137 19.00 -25.06 -41.38
N GLY A 138 17.74 -25.22 -41.80
CA GLY A 138 17.05 -24.32 -42.75
C GLY A 138 16.15 -23.28 -42.08
N SER A 139 15.74 -22.21 -42.79
CA SER A 139 14.68 -21.31 -42.30
C SER A 139 13.34 -21.66 -42.93
N PHE A 140 12.30 -21.77 -42.11
CA PHE A 140 10.92 -22.04 -42.55
C PHE A 140 10.46 -21.09 -43.66
N LEU A 141 10.88 -19.83 -43.60
CA LEU A 141 10.51 -18.82 -44.60
C LEU A 141 11.18 -19.06 -45.97
N ASP A 142 12.39 -19.62 -46.00
CA ASP A 142 13.05 -19.99 -47.27
C ASP A 142 12.30 -21.15 -47.95
N ASP A 143 11.96 -22.19 -47.18
CA ASP A 143 11.21 -23.35 -47.69
C ASP A 143 9.81 -22.93 -48.16
N LEU A 144 9.16 -22.01 -47.42
CA LEU A 144 7.88 -21.43 -47.78
C LEU A 144 7.94 -20.64 -49.09
N HIS A 145 9.00 -19.83 -49.26
CA HIS A 145 9.25 -19.13 -50.51
C HIS A 145 9.45 -20.11 -51.68
N ASP A 146 10.29 -21.13 -51.51
CA ASP A 146 10.58 -22.12 -52.55
C ASP A 146 9.33 -22.88 -52.98
N ARG A 147 8.42 -23.12 -52.04
CA ARG A 147 7.14 -23.79 -52.30
C ARG A 147 6.12 -22.86 -52.92
N LEU A 148 6.04 -21.61 -52.49
CA LEU A 148 5.09 -20.63 -53.02
C LEU A 148 5.52 -20.14 -54.42
N GLY A 149 6.83 -20.03 -54.67
CA GLY A 149 7.43 -19.64 -55.94
C GLY A 149 7.17 -18.19 -56.32
N ARG A 150 7.10 -17.28 -55.34
CA ARG A 150 6.79 -15.86 -55.56
C ARG A 150 7.79 -14.96 -54.84
N ASP A 151 8.34 -13.97 -55.52
CA ASP A 151 9.17 -12.95 -54.87
C ASP A 151 8.33 -12.08 -53.92
N GLY A 152 8.93 -11.63 -52.82
CA GLY A 152 8.25 -10.80 -51.82
C GLY A 152 8.87 -10.85 -50.43
N LEU A 153 8.22 -10.17 -49.50
CA LEU A 153 8.50 -10.20 -48.07
C LEU A 153 7.68 -11.30 -47.41
N TYR A 154 8.33 -12.24 -46.75
CA TYR A 154 7.71 -13.33 -46.01
C TYR A 154 7.86 -13.05 -44.52
N VAL A 155 6.75 -13.13 -43.79
CA VAL A 155 6.71 -12.83 -42.35
C VAL A 155 5.99 -13.94 -41.62
N ARG A 156 6.66 -14.53 -40.63
CA ARG A 156 6.05 -15.44 -39.65
C ARG A 156 5.83 -14.68 -38.35
N LEU A 157 4.67 -14.89 -37.73
CA LEU A 157 4.32 -14.34 -36.43
C LEU A 157 3.80 -15.48 -35.55
N SER A 158 4.23 -15.48 -34.30
CA SER A 158 3.79 -16.41 -33.25
C SER A 158 3.69 -15.65 -31.93
N GLU A 159 3.30 -16.35 -30.87
CA GLU A 159 3.26 -15.79 -29.52
C GLU A 159 4.66 -15.35 -29.04
N SER A 160 5.72 -16.06 -29.43
CA SER A 160 7.09 -15.76 -28.96
C SER A 160 7.79 -14.63 -29.70
N GLY A 161 7.26 -14.23 -30.87
CA GLY A 161 7.87 -13.19 -31.70
C GLY A 161 7.54 -13.32 -33.18
N GLY A 162 8.45 -12.84 -34.02
CA GLY A 162 8.31 -12.86 -35.47
C GLY A 162 9.63 -13.06 -36.20
N GLU A 163 9.53 -13.59 -37.41
CA GLU A 163 10.64 -13.68 -38.35
C GLU A 163 10.23 -13.01 -39.66
N ALA A 164 11.15 -12.29 -40.30
CA ALA A 164 10.90 -11.66 -41.58
C ALA A 164 12.07 -11.88 -42.55
N ARG A 165 11.77 -12.28 -43.78
CA ARG A 165 12.75 -12.47 -44.86
C ARG A 165 12.27 -11.92 -46.19
N VAL A 166 13.19 -11.34 -46.95
CA VAL A 166 12.92 -10.82 -48.29
C VAL A 166 13.52 -11.75 -49.33
N HIS A 167 12.69 -12.19 -50.28
CA HIS A 167 13.09 -12.98 -51.44
C HIS A 167 12.82 -12.22 -52.73
N GLY A 168 13.74 -12.33 -53.69
CA GLY A 168 13.70 -11.61 -54.97
C GLY A 168 14.89 -10.66 -55.17
N ALA A 169 14.69 -9.55 -55.88
CA ALA A 169 15.76 -8.61 -56.25
C ALA A 169 16.43 -7.97 -55.03
N GLY A 170 17.60 -8.49 -54.65
CA GLY A 170 18.37 -8.08 -53.47
C GLY A 170 18.72 -9.24 -52.54
N GLY A 171 17.88 -10.29 -52.50
CA GLY A 171 18.04 -11.45 -51.63
C GLY A 171 17.95 -11.14 -50.12
N PRO A 172 18.04 -12.17 -49.27
CA PRO A 172 17.98 -12.01 -47.81
C PRO A 172 19.16 -11.20 -47.26
N ASP A 173 20.35 -11.30 -47.87
CA ASP A 173 21.53 -10.52 -47.50
C ASP A 173 21.57 -9.11 -48.12
N GLY A 174 20.53 -8.75 -48.88
CA GLY A 174 20.40 -7.43 -49.48
C GLY A 174 20.05 -6.34 -48.46
N PRO A 175 20.11 -5.06 -48.85
CA PRO A 175 19.76 -3.96 -47.97
C PRO A 175 18.31 -4.06 -47.45
N ASP A 176 17.39 -4.56 -48.28
CA ASP A 176 15.98 -4.72 -47.91
C ASP A 176 15.76 -5.90 -46.96
N GLY A 177 16.50 -7.01 -47.15
CA GLY A 177 16.45 -8.16 -46.25
C GLY A 177 17.00 -7.83 -44.86
N LEU A 178 18.17 -7.18 -44.80
CA LEU A 178 18.73 -6.66 -43.54
C LEU A 178 17.81 -5.64 -42.85
N ALA A 179 17.12 -4.80 -43.63
CA ALA A 179 16.16 -3.85 -43.09
C ALA A 179 14.91 -4.55 -42.53
N ALA A 180 14.41 -5.62 -43.18
CA ALA A 180 13.29 -6.41 -42.68
C ALA A 180 13.64 -7.11 -41.36
N GLU A 181 14.80 -7.79 -41.29
CA GLU A 181 15.24 -8.45 -40.05
C GLU A 181 15.43 -7.44 -38.91
N ALA A 182 16.10 -6.31 -39.18
CA ALA A 182 16.26 -5.24 -38.20
C ALA A 182 14.93 -4.62 -37.77
N ALA A 183 13.96 -4.48 -38.69
CA ALA A 183 12.64 -3.95 -38.35
C ALA A 183 11.87 -4.89 -37.42
N MET A 184 11.96 -6.21 -37.63
CA MET A 184 11.30 -7.19 -36.78
C MET A 184 11.91 -7.18 -35.38
N ARG A 185 13.24 -7.27 -35.28
CA ARG A 185 13.96 -7.21 -34.01
C ARG A 185 13.69 -5.92 -33.24
N ALA A 186 13.64 -4.78 -33.93
CA ALA A 186 13.27 -3.51 -33.33
C ALA A 186 11.81 -3.52 -32.83
N ALA A 187 10.88 -4.10 -33.58
CA ALA A 187 9.48 -4.19 -33.18
C ALA A 187 9.29 -5.05 -31.91
N GLU A 188 9.92 -6.22 -31.86
CA GLU A 188 9.92 -7.11 -30.68
C GLU A 188 10.52 -6.44 -29.45
N THR A 189 11.64 -5.72 -29.63
CA THR A 189 12.29 -5.04 -28.50
C THR A 189 11.52 -3.81 -28.03
N GLU A 190 10.84 -3.09 -28.93
CA GLU A 190 10.11 -1.87 -28.59
C GLU A 190 8.70 -2.12 -28.03
N LEU A 191 8.10 -3.27 -28.33
CA LEU A 191 6.73 -3.61 -27.91
C LEU A 191 6.69 -4.44 -26.63
N PRO A 192 5.61 -4.31 -25.84
CA PRO A 192 5.31 -5.24 -24.76
C PRO A 192 5.18 -6.69 -25.27
N HIS A 193 5.57 -7.66 -24.43
CA HIS A 193 5.51 -9.10 -24.78
C HIS A 193 4.10 -9.59 -25.13
N ASP A 194 3.07 -8.99 -24.55
CA ASP A 194 1.65 -9.29 -24.75
C ASP A 194 0.96 -8.38 -25.78
N ALA A 195 1.72 -7.66 -26.61
CA ALA A 195 1.13 -6.82 -27.66
C ALA A 195 0.36 -7.64 -28.71
N GLY A 196 0.72 -8.91 -28.86
CA GLY A 196 0.14 -9.86 -29.80
C GLY A 196 0.61 -9.66 -31.25
N PRO A 197 0.42 -10.67 -32.13
CA PRO A 197 0.96 -10.71 -33.49
C PRO A 197 0.52 -9.55 -34.38
N VAL A 198 -0.73 -9.08 -34.22
CA VAL A 198 -1.27 -7.99 -35.06
C VAL A 198 -0.57 -6.66 -34.77
N VAL A 199 -0.32 -6.34 -33.50
CA VAL A 199 0.39 -5.10 -33.13
C VAL A 199 1.86 -5.21 -33.49
N LEU A 200 2.46 -6.38 -33.26
CA LEU A 200 3.83 -6.68 -33.67
C LEU A 200 4.02 -6.42 -35.17
N PHE A 201 3.15 -6.96 -36.01
CA PHE A 201 3.22 -6.76 -37.45
C PHE A 201 3.01 -5.30 -37.87
N GLN A 202 2.05 -4.60 -37.26
CA GLN A 202 1.82 -3.19 -37.56
C GLN A 202 3.04 -2.32 -37.21
N ARG A 203 3.71 -2.62 -36.09
CA ARG A 203 4.92 -1.93 -35.66
C ARG A 203 6.10 -2.26 -36.56
N PHE A 204 6.28 -3.53 -36.91
CA PHE A 204 7.25 -3.98 -37.89
C PHE A 204 7.12 -3.21 -39.20
N VAL A 205 5.92 -3.15 -39.78
CA VAL A 205 5.64 -2.41 -41.02
C VAL A 205 5.93 -0.91 -40.86
N GLU A 206 5.59 -0.30 -39.72
CA GLU A 206 5.93 1.11 -39.45
C GLU A 206 7.43 1.36 -39.45
N ILE A 207 8.20 0.50 -38.78
CA ILE A 207 9.65 0.62 -38.69
C ILE A 207 10.28 0.40 -40.07
N LEU A 208 9.85 -0.63 -40.79
CA LEU A 208 10.32 -0.94 -42.15
C LEU A 208 10.06 0.23 -43.10
N ALA A 209 8.82 0.73 -43.14
CA ALA A 209 8.43 1.86 -44.00
C ALA A 209 9.14 3.19 -43.63
N SER A 210 9.71 3.30 -42.43
CA SER A 210 10.45 4.49 -42.01
C SER A 210 11.86 4.60 -42.62
N GLY A 211 12.39 3.50 -43.19
CA GLY A 211 13.76 3.44 -43.70
C GLY A 211 14.86 3.52 -42.63
N ARG A 212 14.50 3.41 -41.35
CA ARG A 212 15.41 3.50 -40.19
C ARG A 212 15.43 2.23 -39.33
N ALA A 213 15.20 1.08 -39.96
CA ALA A 213 15.09 -0.19 -39.27
C ALA A 213 16.35 -0.56 -38.48
N VAL A 214 17.52 -0.47 -39.11
CA VAL A 214 18.83 -0.78 -38.48
C VAL A 214 19.12 0.15 -37.31
N GLU A 215 18.98 1.47 -37.50
CA GLU A 215 19.16 2.47 -36.43
C GLU A 215 18.25 2.19 -35.23
N ARG A 216 16.98 1.82 -35.48
CA ARG A 216 16.03 1.50 -34.41
C ARG A 216 16.36 0.20 -33.70
N ALA A 217 16.76 -0.84 -34.42
CA ALA A 217 17.18 -2.11 -33.81
C ALA A 217 18.35 -1.90 -32.86
N GLU A 218 19.41 -1.21 -33.31
CA GLU A 218 20.57 -0.89 -32.46
C GLU A 218 20.18 -0.03 -31.25
N ALA A 219 19.31 0.96 -31.44
CA ALA A 219 18.84 1.81 -30.35
C ALA A 219 17.96 1.04 -29.34
N ALA A 220 17.19 0.05 -29.79
CA ALA A 220 16.36 -0.79 -28.95
C ALA A 220 17.23 -1.78 -28.17
N GLU A 221 18.17 -2.47 -28.82
CA GLU A 221 19.17 -3.34 -28.17
C GLU A 221 20.03 -2.58 -27.15
N ALA A 222 20.45 -1.35 -27.47
CA ALA A 222 21.20 -0.49 -26.56
C ALA A 222 20.39 -0.07 -25.31
N LYS A 223 19.05 -0.08 -25.38
CA LYS A 223 18.18 0.09 -24.21
C LYS A 223 18.03 -1.24 -23.46
N ALA A 224 17.76 -2.33 -24.16
CA ALA A 224 17.59 -3.67 -23.58
C ALA A 224 18.83 -4.11 -22.79
N SER A 225 20.02 -3.92 -23.35
CA SER A 225 21.31 -4.17 -22.68
C SER A 225 21.54 -3.34 -21.41
N ARG A 226 20.76 -2.27 -21.19
CA ARG A 226 20.76 -1.49 -19.94
C ARG A 226 19.69 -1.97 -18.94
N GLY A 227 19.10 -3.14 -19.18
CA GLY A 227 18.01 -3.71 -18.38
C GLY A 227 16.69 -2.97 -18.55
N TRP A 228 16.48 -2.31 -19.70
CA TRP A 228 15.17 -1.77 -20.03
C TRP A 228 14.34 -2.85 -20.70
N GLU A 229 13.20 -3.18 -20.12
CA GLU A 229 12.18 -4.05 -20.71
C GLU A 229 10.90 -3.22 -20.90
N PRO A 230 10.16 -3.43 -22.00
CA PRO A 230 8.86 -2.80 -22.17
C PRO A 230 7.88 -3.30 -21.11
N ASP A 231 7.10 -2.37 -20.52
CA ASP A 231 6.01 -2.72 -19.61
C ASP A 231 4.95 -3.53 -20.39
N TRP A 232 4.30 -4.52 -19.75
CA TRP A 232 3.15 -5.24 -20.32
C TRP A 232 2.06 -4.28 -20.83
N MET A 233 1.50 -4.57 -22.00
CA MET A 233 0.46 -3.79 -22.66
C MET A 233 -0.85 -3.88 -21.88
N TYR A 234 -1.19 -5.10 -21.48
CA TYR A 234 -2.32 -5.45 -20.65
C TYR A 234 -1.80 -5.73 -19.24
N PRO A 235 -2.34 -5.03 -18.23
CA PRO A 235 -1.98 -5.28 -16.85
C PRO A 235 -2.42 -6.70 -16.48
N SER A 236 -1.50 -7.48 -15.90
CA SER A 236 -1.81 -8.79 -15.35
C SER A 236 -2.85 -8.70 -14.23
N ASP A 237 -3.47 -9.82 -13.88
CA ASP A 237 -4.38 -9.89 -12.73
C ASP A 237 -3.72 -9.42 -11.43
N ASP A 238 -2.45 -9.78 -11.21
CA ASP A 238 -1.65 -9.30 -10.08
C ASP A 238 -1.45 -7.78 -10.12
N GLU A 239 -1.15 -7.22 -11.31
CA GLU A 239 -1.00 -5.77 -11.43
C GLU A 239 -2.34 -5.05 -11.21
N MET A 240 -3.46 -5.64 -11.67
CA MET A 240 -4.79 -5.11 -11.37
C MET A 240 -5.13 -5.20 -9.89
N ASN A 241 -4.76 -6.29 -9.22
CA ASN A 241 -4.91 -6.41 -7.77
C ASN A 241 -4.10 -5.35 -7.03
N ASP A 242 -2.85 -5.11 -7.41
CA ASP A 242 -2.01 -4.04 -6.85
C ASP A 242 -2.60 -2.65 -7.09
N ARG A 243 -3.10 -2.38 -8.31
CA ARG A 243 -3.78 -1.12 -8.65
C ARG A 243 -5.08 -0.96 -7.85
N SER A 244 -5.83 -2.04 -7.64
CA SER A 244 -7.05 -2.08 -6.83
C SER A 244 -6.74 -1.80 -5.35
N LEU A 245 -5.75 -2.49 -4.79
CA LEU A 245 -5.23 -2.30 -3.43
C LEU A 245 -4.80 -0.85 -3.21
N PHE A 246 -4.01 -0.30 -4.13
CA PHE A 246 -3.52 1.07 -4.05
C PHE A 246 -4.66 2.09 -4.16
N THR A 247 -5.63 1.86 -5.05
CA THR A 247 -6.82 2.70 -5.18
C THR A 247 -7.63 2.71 -3.90
N GLY A 248 -7.89 1.53 -3.30
CA GLY A 248 -8.57 1.42 -2.01
C GLY A 248 -7.83 2.15 -0.90
N ALA A 249 -6.50 1.99 -0.84
CA ALA A 249 -5.65 2.65 0.14
C ALA A 249 -5.69 4.17 0.04
N LEU A 250 -5.66 4.74 -1.17
CA LEU A 250 -5.78 6.18 -1.39
C LEU A 250 -7.19 6.71 -1.12
N ALA A 251 -8.22 6.00 -1.60
CA ALA A 251 -9.62 6.40 -1.48
C ALA A 251 -10.05 6.56 -0.01
N THR A 252 -9.44 5.80 0.91
CA THR A 252 -9.71 5.88 2.35
C THR A 252 -8.65 6.64 3.13
N GLY A 253 -7.37 6.43 2.81
CA GLY A 253 -6.23 7.01 3.52
C GLY A 253 -6.16 8.53 3.38
N VAL A 254 -6.43 9.08 2.18
CA VAL A 254 -6.37 10.53 1.96
C VAL A 254 -7.47 11.27 2.75
N PRO A 255 -8.77 10.92 2.64
CA PRO A 255 -9.81 11.54 3.45
C PRO A 255 -9.58 11.40 4.96
N LEU A 256 -9.15 10.22 5.42
CA LEU A 256 -8.92 9.98 6.85
C LEU A 256 -7.75 10.83 7.37
N SER A 257 -6.68 11.00 6.58
CA SER A 257 -5.55 11.89 6.88
C SER A 257 -5.99 13.34 7.05
N VAL A 258 -6.88 13.82 6.17
CA VAL A 258 -7.44 15.18 6.25
C VAL A 258 -8.26 15.34 7.54
N LEU A 259 -9.15 14.38 7.84
CA LEU A 259 -9.99 14.40 9.05
C LEU A 259 -9.14 14.41 10.33
N LEU A 260 -8.14 13.53 10.41
CA LEU A 260 -7.24 13.40 11.56
C LEU A 260 -6.37 14.65 11.74
N THR A 261 -5.85 15.22 10.65
CA THR A 261 -5.04 16.43 10.68
C THR A 261 -5.86 17.64 11.13
N VAL A 262 -7.07 17.82 10.60
CA VAL A 262 -8.00 18.87 11.04
C VAL A 262 -8.34 18.72 12.52
N ARG A 263 -8.55 17.49 13.01
CA ARG A 263 -8.79 17.20 14.43
C ARG A 263 -7.58 17.56 15.30
N LEU A 264 -6.37 17.18 14.88
CA LEU A 264 -5.12 17.49 15.59
C LEU A 264 -4.90 19.01 15.69
N VAL A 265 -5.09 19.74 14.59
CA VAL A 265 -4.94 21.20 14.54
C VAL A 265 -5.99 21.90 15.41
N ARG A 266 -7.25 21.46 15.36
CA ARG A 266 -8.33 21.99 16.24
C ARG A 266 -8.02 21.76 17.72
N ARG A 267 -7.50 20.57 18.08
CA ARG A 267 -7.11 20.24 19.46
C ARG A 267 -5.98 21.15 19.96
N ARG A 268 -4.94 21.38 19.13
CA ARG A 268 -3.81 22.26 19.50
C ARG A 268 -4.20 23.73 19.63
N ARG A 269 -5.11 24.24 18.78
CA ARG A 269 -5.56 25.63 18.82
C ARG A 269 -6.51 25.95 19.99
N GLY A 270 -6.90 24.96 20.80
CA GLY A 270 -7.76 25.17 21.96
C GLY A 270 -9.17 25.67 21.61
N THR A 271 -9.56 25.61 20.34
CA THR A 271 -10.84 26.14 19.83
C THR A 271 -12.01 25.17 20.04
N LEU A 272 -11.86 24.18 20.92
CA LEU A 272 -12.88 23.19 21.30
C LEU A 272 -13.97 23.79 22.21
N ARG A 273 -14.50 24.97 21.85
CA ARG A 273 -15.86 25.33 22.30
C ARG A 273 -16.84 24.66 21.32
N PRO A 274 -17.82 23.88 21.79
CA PRO A 274 -18.79 23.20 20.94
C PRO A 274 -19.69 24.24 20.28
N ARG A 275 -19.26 24.75 19.12
CA ARG A 275 -20.03 25.69 18.31
C ARG A 275 -20.58 24.93 17.10
N SER A 276 -21.87 24.59 17.19
CA SER A 276 -22.82 24.15 16.15
C SER A 276 -22.40 23.01 15.19
N GLY A 277 -23.23 21.96 15.10
CA GLY A 277 -23.01 20.79 14.24
C GLY A 277 -22.77 21.06 12.74
N ARG A 278 -23.10 22.26 12.22
CA ARG A 278 -22.89 22.64 10.81
C ARG A 278 -21.44 22.50 10.33
N ARG A 279 -20.43 22.75 11.18
CA ARG A 279 -19.01 22.65 10.78
C ARG A 279 -18.48 21.22 10.70
N THR A 280 -19.17 20.26 11.30
CA THR A 280 -18.81 18.83 11.20
C THR A 280 -19.31 18.27 9.87
N GLY A 281 -20.52 18.64 9.46
CA GLY A 281 -21.09 18.25 8.16
C GLY A 281 -20.22 18.67 6.98
N LEU A 282 -19.73 19.92 6.96
CA LEU A 282 -18.83 20.40 5.89
C LEU A 282 -17.51 19.61 5.80
N VAL A 283 -16.96 19.18 6.93
CA VAL A 283 -15.70 18.41 6.96
C VAL A 283 -15.92 16.98 6.45
N LEU A 284 -17.07 16.38 6.77
CA LEU A 284 -17.44 15.06 6.24
C LEU A 284 -17.75 15.13 4.74
N LEU A 285 -18.45 16.16 4.28
CA LEU A 285 -18.69 16.39 2.86
C LEU A 285 -17.39 16.60 2.09
N ALA A 286 -16.44 17.38 2.64
CA ALA A 286 -15.12 17.54 2.04
C ALA A 286 -14.38 16.20 1.94
N ALA A 287 -14.35 15.41 3.03
CA ALA A 287 -13.73 14.09 3.03
C ALA A 287 -14.36 13.13 2.00
N ALA A 288 -15.70 13.09 1.92
CA ALA A 288 -16.42 12.29 0.92
C ALA A 288 -16.12 12.77 -0.51
N SER A 289 -16.08 14.08 -0.74
CA SER A 289 -15.74 14.64 -2.05
C SER A 289 -14.32 14.31 -2.49
N THR A 290 -13.36 14.32 -1.55
CA THR A 290 -11.97 13.89 -1.81
C THR A 290 -11.91 12.40 -2.14
N ALA A 291 -12.64 11.56 -1.42
CA ALA A 291 -12.71 10.12 -1.70
C ALA A 291 -13.25 9.87 -3.12
N GLY A 292 -14.35 10.54 -3.49
CA GLY A 292 -14.94 10.44 -4.84
C GLY A 292 -13.99 10.92 -5.93
N ALA A 293 -13.32 12.06 -5.73
CA ALA A 293 -12.36 12.61 -6.69
C ALA A 293 -11.11 11.71 -6.87
N VAL A 294 -10.59 11.14 -5.77
CA VAL A 294 -9.47 10.18 -5.83
C VAL A 294 -9.90 8.92 -6.58
N THR A 295 -11.06 8.38 -6.26
CA THR A 295 -11.58 7.17 -6.91
C THR A 295 -11.79 7.38 -8.41
N ALA A 296 -12.42 8.50 -8.79
CA ALA A 296 -12.61 8.87 -10.20
C ALA A 296 -11.28 9.12 -10.92
N GLY A 297 -10.30 9.76 -10.24
CA GLY A 297 -8.96 9.97 -10.77
C GLY A 297 -8.20 8.66 -10.98
N CYS A 298 -8.28 7.73 -10.03
CA CYS A 298 -7.72 6.39 -10.17
C CYS A 298 -8.38 5.62 -11.32
N TRP A 299 -9.71 5.67 -11.43
CA TRP A 299 -10.42 5.04 -12.54
C TRP A 299 -10.03 5.64 -13.91
N ALA A 300 -9.89 6.97 -14.00
CA ALA A 300 -9.46 7.60 -15.24
C ALA A 300 -8.00 7.29 -15.65
N VAL A 301 -7.15 6.93 -14.68
CA VAL A 301 -5.72 6.63 -14.92
C VAL A 301 -5.46 5.13 -15.10
N PHE A 302 -6.22 4.28 -14.39
CA PHE A 302 -5.97 2.84 -14.31
C PHE A 302 -7.13 1.97 -14.80
N GLY A 303 -8.33 2.53 -14.91
CA GLY A 303 -9.58 1.76 -14.99
C GLY A 303 -10.02 1.37 -16.39
N THR A 304 -9.24 1.68 -17.44
CA THR A 304 -9.54 1.23 -18.79
C THR A 304 -8.28 0.65 -19.40
N PRO A 305 -8.15 -0.69 -19.49
CA PRO A 305 -7.11 -1.28 -20.32
C PRO A 305 -7.29 -0.75 -21.77
N PRO A 306 -6.19 -0.62 -22.53
CA PRO A 306 -6.32 -0.30 -23.94
C PRO A 306 -7.25 -1.32 -24.62
N PRO A 307 -8.16 -0.90 -25.51
CA PRO A 307 -8.97 -1.85 -26.25
C PRO A 307 -8.04 -2.75 -27.06
N ARG A 308 -8.36 -4.05 -27.11
CA ARG A 308 -7.65 -4.97 -27.99
C ARG A 308 -7.76 -4.51 -29.44
N PRO A 309 -6.69 -4.66 -30.22
CA PRO A 309 -6.65 -4.26 -31.63
C PRO A 309 -7.48 -5.19 -32.53
N VAL A 310 -7.80 -6.39 -32.02
CA VAL A 310 -8.57 -7.43 -32.73
C VAL A 310 -9.95 -7.62 -32.09
N ALA A 311 -10.92 -7.98 -32.92
CA ALA A 311 -12.23 -8.39 -32.45
C ALA A 311 -12.14 -9.75 -31.72
N GLN A 312 -13.09 -10.02 -30.85
CA GLN A 312 -13.21 -11.33 -30.21
C GLN A 312 -13.52 -12.42 -31.26
N PRO A 313 -12.97 -13.64 -31.11
CA PRO A 313 -13.27 -14.73 -32.02
C PRO A 313 -14.76 -15.08 -32.00
N THR A 314 -15.29 -15.38 -33.17
CA THR A 314 -16.63 -15.94 -33.30
C THR A 314 -16.63 -17.42 -32.87
N GLY A 315 -17.79 -17.95 -32.46
CA GLY A 315 -17.90 -19.38 -32.13
C GLY A 315 -17.55 -20.31 -33.30
N ALA A 316 -17.70 -19.84 -34.54
CA ALA A 316 -17.27 -20.59 -35.72
C ALA A 316 -15.73 -20.63 -35.87
N GLU A 317 -15.02 -19.56 -35.50
CA GLU A 317 -13.56 -19.52 -35.50
C GLU A 317 -12.98 -20.39 -34.37
N LEU A 318 -13.56 -20.34 -33.16
CA LEU A 318 -13.18 -21.23 -32.06
C LEU A 318 -13.43 -22.71 -32.43
N GLY A 319 -14.54 -23.02 -33.11
CA GLY A 319 -14.86 -24.38 -33.51
C GLY A 319 -14.07 -24.91 -34.72
N ALA A 320 -13.33 -24.05 -35.44
CA ALA A 320 -12.76 -24.42 -36.74
C ALA A 320 -11.75 -25.57 -36.64
N ARG A 321 -10.89 -25.56 -35.63
CA ARG A 321 -9.93 -26.64 -35.37
C ARG A 321 -10.64 -27.95 -35.04
N VAL A 322 -11.57 -27.92 -34.08
CA VAL A 322 -12.36 -29.10 -33.68
C VAL A 322 -13.03 -29.74 -34.89
N GLU A 323 -13.71 -28.96 -35.73
CA GLU A 323 -14.38 -29.50 -36.91
C GLU A 323 -13.39 -30.13 -37.92
N ARG A 324 -12.20 -29.54 -38.08
CA ARG A 324 -11.14 -30.11 -38.94
C ARG A 324 -10.61 -31.44 -38.38
N VAL A 325 -10.35 -31.51 -37.07
CA VAL A 325 -9.89 -32.73 -36.40
C VAL A 325 -10.96 -33.82 -36.47
N VAL A 326 -12.24 -33.47 -36.24
CA VAL A 326 -13.39 -34.39 -36.37
C VAL A 326 -13.47 -34.96 -37.79
N GLU A 327 -13.35 -34.12 -38.82
CA GLU A 327 -13.37 -34.56 -40.22
C GLU A 327 -12.17 -35.48 -40.54
N GLY A 328 -11.01 -35.21 -39.92
CA GLY A 328 -9.83 -36.06 -40.00
C GLY A 328 -10.04 -37.43 -39.36
N LEU A 329 -10.51 -37.45 -38.11
CA LEU A 329 -10.78 -38.66 -37.31
C LEU A 329 -11.92 -39.51 -37.86
N ALA A 330 -12.84 -38.91 -38.61
CA ALA A 330 -13.88 -39.62 -39.35
C ALA A 330 -13.32 -40.45 -40.52
N ARG A 331 -12.17 -40.03 -41.08
CA ARG A 331 -11.50 -40.69 -42.21
C ARG A 331 -10.41 -41.68 -41.79
N SER A 332 -9.70 -41.37 -40.71
CA SER A 332 -8.57 -42.17 -40.20
C SER A 332 -8.60 -42.17 -38.67
N PRO A 333 -8.33 -43.30 -38.00
CA PRO A 333 -8.28 -43.32 -36.53
C PRO A 333 -7.07 -42.55 -35.96
N LEU A 334 -6.10 -42.21 -36.80
CA LEU A 334 -4.98 -41.31 -36.46
C LEU A 334 -5.09 -40.04 -37.33
N TYR A 335 -5.32 -38.91 -36.68
CA TYR A 335 -5.20 -37.58 -37.25
C TYR A 335 -3.88 -36.93 -36.81
N VAL A 336 -3.18 -36.31 -37.76
CA VAL A 336 -2.00 -35.49 -37.50
C VAL A 336 -2.31 -34.13 -38.10
N ASP A 337 -2.12 -33.06 -37.33
CA ASP A 337 -2.40 -31.72 -37.81
C ASP A 337 -1.51 -31.38 -39.03
N PRO A 338 -2.08 -30.89 -40.14
CA PRO A 338 -1.31 -30.49 -41.31
C PRO A 338 -0.25 -29.43 -41.04
N GLU A 339 -0.46 -28.54 -40.06
CA GLU A 339 0.53 -27.52 -39.70
C GLU A 339 1.70 -28.13 -38.93
N THR A 340 1.59 -29.32 -38.37
CA THR A 340 2.69 -30.02 -37.68
C THR A 340 2.90 -31.42 -38.24
N ALA A 341 2.76 -31.57 -39.56
CA ALA A 341 2.82 -32.87 -40.24
C ALA A 341 4.16 -33.60 -40.06
N GLU A 342 5.24 -32.85 -39.78
CA GLU A 342 6.59 -33.37 -39.55
C GLU A 342 6.75 -34.00 -38.16
N ALA A 343 5.88 -33.67 -37.20
CA ALA A 343 5.94 -34.19 -35.83
C ALA A 343 5.81 -35.72 -35.76
N LEU A 344 5.30 -36.33 -36.84
CA LEU A 344 5.23 -37.77 -37.00
C LEU A 344 5.65 -38.16 -38.42
N ALA A 345 6.73 -38.92 -38.56
CA ALA A 345 7.20 -39.35 -39.87
C ALA A 345 6.13 -40.21 -40.58
N PRO A 346 6.04 -40.18 -41.92
CA PRO A 346 5.04 -40.96 -42.66
C PRO A 346 5.08 -42.48 -42.35
N GLY A 347 6.28 -43.02 -42.08
CA GLY A 347 6.45 -44.42 -41.66
C GLY A 347 5.87 -44.71 -40.28
N ASP A 348 6.06 -43.81 -39.32
CA ASP A 348 5.47 -43.91 -37.98
C ASP A 348 3.95 -43.79 -38.04
N ARG A 349 3.42 -42.86 -38.85
CA ARG A 349 1.98 -42.72 -39.10
C ARG A 349 1.36 -44.03 -39.62
N ALA A 350 2.01 -44.67 -40.59
CA ALA A 350 1.55 -45.95 -41.13
C ALA A 350 1.57 -47.06 -40.08
N ARG A 351 2.68 -47.18 -39.32
CA ARG A 351 2.82 -48.16 -38.24
C ARG A 351 1.77 -47.98 -37.15
N LEU A 352 1.58 -46.75 -36.67
CA LEU A 352 0.61 -46.42 -35.62
C LEU A 352 -0.82 -46.69 -36.08
N ARG A 353 -1.17 -46.37 -37.34
CA ARG A 353 -2.49 -46.73 -37.91
C ARG A 353 -2.74 -48.23 -37.94
N GLU A 354 -1.76 -49.01 -38.39
CA GLU A 354 -1.86 -50.46 -38.40
C GLU A 354 -2.03 -51.02 -36.98
N ARG A 355 -1.27 -50.49 -36.03
CA ARG A 355 -1.38 -50.85 -34.61
C ARG A 355 -2.75 -50.53 -34.04
N ILE A 356 -3.24 -49.29 -34.22
CA ILE A 356 -4.57 -48.86 -33.76
C ILE A 356 -5.67 -49.74 -34.36
N ALA A 357 -5.57 -50.09 -35.64
CA ALA A 357 -6.54 -50.97 -36.30
C ALA A 357 -6.54 -52.41 -35.76
N GLY A 358 -5.46 -52.85 -35.12
CA GLY A 358 -5.33 -54.17 -34.50
C GLY A 358 -5.83 -54.25 -33.06
N MET A 359 -6.16 -53.13 -32.43
CA MET A 359 -6.61 -53.09 -31.03
C MET A 359 -8.03 -53.65 -30.87
N ASP A 360 -8.30 -54.26 -29.71
CA ASP A 360 -9.62 -54.82 -29.38
C ASP A 360 -10.63 -53.75 -28.89
N VAL A 361 -10.16 -52.54 -28.60
CA VAL A 361 -10.98 -51.37 -28.27
C VAL A 361 -10.77 -50.27 -29.32
N PRO A 362 -11.82 -49.51 -29.72
CA PRO A 362 -11.64 -48.39 -30.64
C PRO A 362 -10.76 -47.31 -29.99
N VAL A 363 -9.68 -46.92 -30.67
CA VAL A 363 -8.81 -45.82 -30.25
C VAL A 363 -8.77 -44.76 -31.34
N LEU A 364 -8.87 -43.49 -30.94
CA LEU A 364 -8.77 -42.33 -31.81
C LEU A 364 -7.66 -41.43 -31.32
N VAL A 365 -6.71 -41.14 -32.19
CA VAL A 365 -5.52 -40.37 -31.85
C VAL A 365 -5.51 -39.08 -32.66
N ALA A 366 -5.46 -37.93 -31.99
CA ALA A 366 -5.26 -36.62 -32.59
C ALA A 366 -3.91 -36.05 -32.13
N ALA A 367 -2.93 -36.03 -33.04
CA ALA A 367 -1.66 -35.36 -32.82
C ALA A 367 -1.78 -33.91 -33.34
N VAL A 368 -1.97 -32.97 -32.42
CA VAL A 368 -2.24 -31.56 -32.72
C VAL A 368 -1.41 -30.66 -31.79
N PRO A 369 -1.04 -29.44 -32.18
CA PRO A 369 -0.42 -28.51 -31.24
C PRO A 369 -1.48 -28.02 -30.23
N MET A 370 -1.13 -28.05 -28.94
CA MET A 370 -1.96 -27.54 -27.84
C MET A 370 -1.37 -26.22 -27.35
N GLN A 371 -2.17 -25.15 -27.32
CA GLN A 371 -1.74 -23.81 -26.91
C GLN A 371 -2.83 -23.10 -26.12
N ASP A 372 -2.47 -22.20 -25.21
CA ASP A 372 -3.45 -21.40 -24.45
C ASP A 372 -4.35 -20.55 -25.36
N ALA A 373 -3.86 -20.21 -26.57
CA ALA A 373 -4.59 -19.45 -27.58
C ALA A 373 -5.66 -20.27 -28.35
N ASP A 374 -5.74 -21.58 -28.12
CA ASP A 374 -6.66 -22.48 -28.81
C ASP A 374 -8.05 -22.57 -28.14
N GLU A 375 -9.03 -23.24 -28.77
CA GLU A 375 -10.39 -23.30 -28.22
C GLU A 375 -10.49 -24.06 -26.88
N SER A 376 -9.52 -24.92 -26.59
CA SER A 376 -9.38 -25.65 -25.33
C SER A 376 -8.55 -24.90 -24.29
N ALA A 377 -7.96 -23.76 -24.63
CA ALA A 377 -6.99 -23.06 -23.80
C ALA A 377 -5.85 -23.99 -23.32
N GLY A 378 -5.33 -24.80 -24.24
CA GLY A 378 -4.22 -25.73 -23.98
C GLY A 378 -4.60 -27.03 -23.27
N ASP A 379 -5.86 -27.20 -22.85
CA ASP A 379 -6.32 -28.39 -22.12
C ASP A 379 -6.77 -29.51 -23.09
N GLY A 380 -5.97 -30.58 -23.20
CA GLY A 380 -6.29 -31.69 -24.09
C GLY A 380 -7.56 -32.44 -23.70
N GLU A 381 -7.93 -32.48 -22.42
CA GLU A 381 -9.18 -33.10 -21.97
C GLU A 381 -10.40 -32.32 -22.48
N VAL A 382 -10.33 -30.98 -22.44
CA VAL A 382 -11.39 -30.11 -23.02
C VAL A 382 -11.54 -30.36 -24.52
N LEU A 383 -10.42 -30.48 -25.25
CA LEU A 383 -10.45 -30.82 -26.67
C LEU A 383 -11.10 -32.20 -26.89
N VAL A 384 -10.69 -33.21 -26.12
CA VAL A 384 -11.24 -34.56 -26.19
C VAL A 384 -12.77 -34.58 -25.96
N HIS A 385 -13.29 -33.79 -25.02
CA HIS A 385 -14.74 -33.65 -24.81
C HIS A 385 -15.45 -33.05 -26.01
N SER A 386 -14.84 -32.03 -26.61
CA SER A 386 -15.35 -31.38 -27.81
C SER A 386 -15.38 -32.36 -29.00
N LEU A 387 -14.33 -33.17 -29.17
CA LEU A 387 -14.25 -34.22 -30.18
C LEU A 387 -15.30 -35.31 -29.95
N HIS A 388 -15.40 -35.85 -28.74
CA HIS A 388 -16.38 -36.88 -28.40
C HIS A 388 -17.82 -36.38 -28.59
N GLY A 389 -18.13 -35.15 -28.16
CA GLY A 389 -19.45 -34.55 -28.34
C GLY A 389 -19.86 -34.38 -29.81
N ARG A 390 -18.89 -34.22 -30.72
CA ARG A 390 -19.12 -34.08 -32.17
C ARG A 390 -19.14 -35.42 -32.89
N ILE A 391 -18.24 -36.34 -32.53
CA ILE A 391 -18.11 -37.66 -33.17
C ILE A 391 -19.20 -38.62 -32.67
N GLY A 392 -19.54 -38.56 -31.38
CA GLY A 392 -20.59 -39.38 -30.77
C GLY A 392 -20.30 -40.89 -30.76
N ARG A 393 -19.02 -41.28 -30.74
CA ARG A 393 -18.56 -42.68 -30.73
C ARG A 393 -17.84 -43.01 -29.43
N ASP A 394 -18.21 -44.14 -28.83
CA ASP A 394 -17.48 -44.76 -27.72
C ASP A 394 -16.10 -45.24 -28.21
N ALA A 395 -15.05 -44.70 -27.62
CA ALA A 395 -13.65 -44.97 -27.95
C ALA A 395 -12.73 -44.47 -26.82
N VAL A 396 -11.47 -44.90 -26.83
CA VAL A 396 -10.39 -44.21 -26.12
C VAL A 396 -9.90 -43.08 -27.02
N TYR A 397 -10.05 -41.84 -26.55
CA TYR A 397 -9.56 -40.66 -27.25
C TYR A 397 -8.19 -40.30 -26.68
N VAL A 398 -7.22 -40.10 -27.57
CA VAL A 398 -5.85 -39.73 -27.25
C VAL A 398 -5.55 -38.42 -27.97
N VAL A 399 -5.30 -37.35 -27.21
CA VAL A 399 -4.78 -36.09 -27.76
C VAL A 399 -3.30 -36.03 -27.43
N ALA A 400 -2.46 -35.83 -28.43
CA ALA A 400 -1.02 -35.75 -28.25
C ALA A 400 -0.54 -34.38 -28.73
N ASP A 401 0.00 -33.59 -27.80
CA ASP A 401 0.54 -32.27 -28.11
C ASP A 401 1.84 -32.41 -28.91
N THR A 402 1.82 -31.96 -30.16
CA THR A 402 3.02 -31.97 -31.02
C THR A 402 4.10 -30.98 -30.57
N GLY A 403 3.75 -29.99 -29.74
CA GLY A 403 4.68 -28.97 -29.24
C GLY A 403 5.48 -29.43 -28.02
N SER A 404 4.80 -29.93 -27.00
CA SER A 404 5.41 -30.39 -25.74
C SER A 404 5.66 -31.91 -25.67
N GLY A 405 4.93 -32.70 -26.47
CA GLY A 405 4.94 -34.16 -26.39
C GLY A 405 4.05 -34.74 -25.29
N THR A 406 3.26 -33.91 -24.59
CA THR A 406 2.27 -34.38 -23.62
C THR A 406 1.15 -35.17 -24.31
N VAL A 407 0.54 -36.10 -23.59
CA VAL A 407 -0.55 -36.91 -24.10
C VAL A 407 -1.66 -37.03 -23.06
N ASP A 408 -2.88 -36.68 -23.48
CA ASP A 408 -4.10 -36.82 -22.70
C ASP A 408 -4.92 -38.00 -23.22
N ILE A 409 -5.42 -38.84 -22.30
CA ILE A 409 -6.16 -40.06 -22.62
C ILE A 409 -7.49 -40.03 -21.89
N VAL A 410 -8.60 -40.05 -22.64
CA VAL A 410 -9.95 -40.10 -22.05
C VAL A 410 -10.76 -41.25 -22.65
N PRO A 411 -11.18 -42.24 -21.85
CA PRO A 411 -12.06 -43.31 -22.28
C PRO A 411 -13.53 -42.86 -22.25
N PHE A 412 -14.25 -43.02 -23.36
CA PHE A 412 -15.71 -42.86 -23.40
C PHE A 412 -16.39 -44.18 -23.77
N GLY A 413 -17.24 -44.69 -22.88
CA GLY A 413 -18.08 -45.86 -23.16
C GLY A 413 -17.33 -47.18 -23.39
N VAL A 414 -16.04 -47.25 -23.04
CA VAL A 414 -15.21 -48.45 -23.22
C VAL A 414 -15.03 -49.24 -21.91
N ASP A 415 -15.02 -50.57 -22.00
CA ASP A 415 -14.85 -51.50 -20.87
C ASP A 415 -13.36 -51.72 -20.54
N ARG A 416 -12.66 -50.63 -20.20
CA ARG A 416 -11.27 -50.65 -19.73
C ARG A 416 -11.17 -49.91 -18.39
N ALA A 417 -10.76 -50.65 -17.35
CA ALA A 417 -10.51 -50.11 -16.03
C ALA A 417 -9.11 -49.49 -15.95
N GLY A 418 -8.94 -48.47 -15.13
CA GLY A 418 -7.65 -47.80 -14.89
C GLY A 418 -7.26 -46.72 -15.90
N LEU A 419 -8.03 -46.51 -16.97
CA LEU A 419 -7.78 -45.45 -17.97
C LEU A 419 -8.22 -44.05 -17.51
N GLY A 420 -8.08 -43.70 -16.24
CA GLY A 420 -8.44 -42.37 -15.72
C GLY A 420 -7.21 -41.46 -15.58
N THR A 421 -7.42 -40.13 -15.65
CA THR A 421 -6.38 -39.08 -15.53
C THR A 421 -5.47 -39.24 -14.30
N PHE A 422 -5.97 -39.86 -13.22
CA PHE A 422 -5.23 -40.03 -11.96
C PHE A 422 -4.33 -41.28 -11.89
N ASP A 423 -4.43 -42.21 -12.86
CA ASP A 423 -3.68 -43.49 -12.87
C ASP A 423 -2.69 -43.59 -14.06
N LEU A 424 -2.53 -42.51 -14.83
CA LEU A 424 -1.44 -42.43 -15.80
C LEU A 424 -0.12 -42.34 -15.03
N PRO A 425 0.91 -43.11 -15.41
CA PRO A 425 2.25 -42.90 -14.90
C PRO A 425 2.63 -41.43 -15.09
N ASP A 426 3.16 -40.77 -14.05
CA ASP A 426 3.80 -39.42 -14.12
C ASP A 426 4.90 -39.32 -15.21
N SER A 427 5.20 -40.40 -15.93
CA SER A 427 6.32 -40.59 -16.83
C SER A 427 6.00 -40.47 -18.33
N PHE A 428 4.80 -40.05 -18.73
CA PHE A 428 4.56 -39.67 -20.13
C PHE A 428 5.02 -38.25 -20.47
N ASP A 429 5.54 -37.51 -19.49
CA ASP A 429 6.36 -36.33 -19.74
C ASP A 429 7.52 -36.72 -20.66
N GLY A 430 7.40 -36.35 -21.94
CA GLY A 430 8.42 -36.61 -22.94
C GLY A 430 9.80 -36.13 -22.46
N PRO A 431 10.91 -36.76 -22.89
CA PRO A 431 12.25 -36.34 -22.49
C PRO A 431 12.41 -34.84 -22.78
N GLY A 432 12.51 -34.05 -21.71
CA GLY A 432 12.40 -32.61 -21.79
C GLY A 432 13.30 -32.01 -22.87
N SER A 433 12.69 -31.27 -23.81
CA SER A 433 13.34 -30.30 -24.71
C SER A 433 14.51 -30.74 -25.60
N SER A 434 15.00 -31.99 -25.53
CA SER A 434 16.05 -32.45 -26.45
C SER A 434 15.42 -32.97 -27.74
N GLY A 435 15.42 -32.12 -28.77
CA GLY A 435 14.80 -32.32 -30.08
C GLY A 435 15.27 -33.54 -30.87
N SER A 436 14.90 -34.74 -30.44
CA SER A 436 14.90 -35.93 -31.28
C SER A 436 13.50 -36.14 -31.86
N ASP A 437 13.39 -36.11 -33.19
CA ASP A 437 12.16 -36.33 -33.98
C ASP A 437 11.43 -37.66 -33.64
N ASP A 438 12.13 -38.62 -33.02
CA ASP A 438 11.58 -39.93 -32.65
C ASP A 438 10.72 -39.93 -31.36
N GLY A 439 10.63 -38.79 -30.67
CA GLY A 439 10.00 -38.68 -29.35
C GLY A 439 8.51 -39.03 -29.35
N LEU A 440 7.74 -38.38 -30.22
CA LEU A 440 6.28 -38.47 -30.22
C LEU A 440 5.77 -39.86 -30.64
N ALA A 441 6.37 -40.45 -31.68
CA ALA A 441 6.00 -41.79 -32.13
C ALA A 441 6.23 -42.85 -31.04
N ARG A 442 7.34 -42.75 -30.30
CA ARG A 442 7.61 -43.62 -29.15
C ARG A 442 6.60 -43.43 -28.02
N VAL A 443 6.29 -42.19 -27.66
CA VAL A 443 5.30 -41.89 -26.61
C VAL A 443 3.93 -42.45 -26.98
N LEU A 444 3.49 -42.25 -28.23
CA LEU A 444 2.24 -42.84 -28.73
C LEU A 444 2.29 -44.37 -28.70
N ASP A 445 3.41 -45.00 -29.07
CA ASP A 445 3.56 -46.45 -28.99
C ASP A 445 3.48 -46.97 -27.53
N GLU A 446 4.01 -46.22 -26.55
CA GLU A 446 3.90 -46.56 -25.13
C GLU A 446 2.47 -46.37 -24.61
N VAL A 447 1.79 -45.31 -25.05
CA VAL A 447 0.37 -45.06 -24.73
C VAL A 447 -0.54 -46.15 -25.29
N LEU A 448 -0.34 -46.55 -26.55
CA LEU A 448 -1.12 -47.65 -27.14
C LEU A 448 -0.86 -48.98 -26.43
N GLN A 449 0.39 -49.22 -25.97
CA GLN A 449 0.71 -50.39 -25.14
C GLN A 449 -0.03 -50.35 -23.81
N TYR A 450 -0.04 -49.20 -23.14
CA TYR A 450 -0.74 -49.00 -21.88
C TYR A 450 -2.26 -49.26 -22.01
N VAL A 451 -2.88 -48.78 -23.09
CA VAL A 451 -4.30 -49.04 -23.38
C VAL A 451 -4.55 -50.54 -23.62
N GLU A 452 -3.64 -51.23 -24.30
CA GLU A 452 -3.73 -52.67 -24.55
C GLU A 452 -3.61 -53.50 -23.25
N ASP A 453 -2.67 -53.13 -22.38
CA ASP A 453 -2.39 -53.81 -21.10
C ASP A 453 -3.43 -53.50 -20.01
N SER A 454 -4.24 -52.46 -20.17
CA SER A 454 -5.23 -52.03 -19.18
C SER A 454 -6.30 -53.10 -18.93
N PRO A 455 -6.59 -53.51 -17.70
CA PRO A 455 -7.56 -54.58 -17.45
C PRO A 455 -8.97 -54.21 -17.95
N ARG A 456 -9.74 -55.21 -18.38
CA ARG A 456 -11.17 -55.02 -18.69
C ARG A 456 -11.94 -54.68 -17.42
N GLY A 457 -12.83 -53.72 -17.52
CA GLY A 457 -13.70 -53.30 -16.42
C GLY A 457 -14.27 -51.91 -16.66
N GLN A 458 -15.23 -51.51 -15.81
CA GLN A 458 -15.84 -50.19 -15.92
C GLN A 458 -14.77 -49.11 -15.81
N SER A 459 -14.72 -48.21 -16.79
CA SER A 459 -13.92 -47.01 -16.71
C SER A 459 -14.29 -46.24 -15.45
N SER A 460 -13.31 -45.59 -14.82
CA SER A 460 -13.57 -44.69 -13.70
C SER A 460 -14.59 -43.62 -14.10
N VAL A 461 -15.39 -43.15 -13.15
CA VAL A 461 -16.28 -42.01 -13.36
C VAL A 461 -15.42 -40.81 -13.72
N TYR A 462 -15.44 -40.44 -14.99
CA TYR A 462 -14.70 -39.32 -15.50
C TYR A 462 -15.51 -38.04 -15.25
N TYR A 463 -14.86 -37.01 -14.70
CA TYR A 463 -15.46 -35.70 -14.49
C TYR A 463 -15.20 -34.86 -15.72
N ALA A 464 -16.27 -34.42 -16.40
CA ALA A 464 -16.12 -33.48 -17.50
C ALA A 464 -15.32 -32.25 -17.00
N PRO A 465 -14.25 -31.85 -17.72
CA PRO A 465 -13.46 -30.70 -17.35
C PRO A 465 -14.35 -29.45 -17.34
N ASP A 466 -14.00 -28.48 -16.50
CA ASP A 466 -14.65 -27.18 -16.56
C ASP A 466 -14.39 -26.58 -17.95
N PRO A 467 -15.42 -26.05 -18.62
CA PRO A 467 -15.21 -25.42 -19.91
C PRO A 467 -14.24 -24.25 -19.76
N PRO A 468 -13.36 -24.01 -20.75
CA PRO A 468 -12.47 -22.87 -20.72
C PRO A 468 -13.29 -21.59 -20.66
N LEU A 469 -12.71 -20.55 -20.07
CA LEU A 469 -13.34 -19.25 -20.00
C LEU A 469 -13.74 -18.80 -21.42
N ALA A 470 -14.90 -18.13 -21.52
CA ALA A 470 -15.26 -17.51 -22.77
C ALA A 470 -14.20 -16.46 -23.11
N PRO A 471 -13.82 -16.26 -24.39
CA PRO A 471 -12.80 -15.27 -24.75
C PRO A 471 -13.10 -13.85 -24.22
N ALA A 472 -14.39 -13.49 -24.12
CA ALA A 472 -14.82 -12.23 -23.55
C ALA A 472 -14.55 -12.09 -22.04
N ASP A 473 -14.47 -13.21 -21.32
CA ASP A 473 -14.26 -13.27 -19.87
C ASP A 473 -12.76 -13.43 -19.52
N GLU A 474 -11.96 -14.08 -20.37
CA GLU A 474 -10.49 -14.13 -20.22
C GLU A 474 -9.87 -12.73 -20.25
N ASP A 475 -10.43 -11.88 -21.10
CA ASP A 475 -9.97 -10.51 -21.28
C ASP A 475 -10.67 -9.52 -20.36
N ALA A 476 -11.61 -10.00 -19.55
CA ALA A 476 -12.26 -9.20 -18.54
C ALA A 476 -11.28 -8.99 -17.39
N VAL A 477 -10.26 -8.16 -17.65
CA VAL A 477 -9.29 -7.72 -16.65
C VAL A 477 -10.10 -7.28 -15.46
N GLN A 478 -9.80 -7.85 -14.29
CA GLN A 478 -10.58 -7.60 -13.10
C GLN A 478 -10.82 -6.11 -12.95
N SER A 479 -12.09 -5.71 -12.82
CA SER A 479 -12.39 -4.30 -12.68
C SER A 479 -11.58 -3.76 -11.50
N LEU A 480 -11.15 -2.49 -11.58
CA LEU A 480 -10.40 -1.82 -10.50
C LEU A 480 -11.10 -1.95 -9.13
N PHE A 481 -12.40 -2.28 -9.11
CA PHE A 481 -13.24 -2.43 -7.92
C PHE A 481 -13.53 -3.88 -7.52
N ALA A 482 -13.18 -4.88 -8.33
CA ALA A 482 -13.44 -6.30 -8.07
C ALA A 482 -12.29 -7.00 -7.34
N GLY A 483 -11.05 -6.50 -7.48
CA GLY A 483 -9.88 -7.05 -6.80
C GLY A 483 -9.71 -6.58 -5.35
N ASP A 484 -8.45 -6.41 -4.93
CA ASP A 484 -8.02 -6.07 -3.56
C ASP A 484 -8.35 -4.64 -3.07
N LEU A 485 -9.37 -4.01 -3.65
CA LEU A 485 -9.91 -2.73 -3.20
C LEU A 485 -10.27 -2.75 -1.71
N THR A 486 -10.89 -3.85 -1.26
CA THR A 486 -11.37 -4.01 0.12
C THR A 486 -10.24 -4.04 1.15
N PRO A 487 -9.22 -4.91 1.04
CA PRO A 487 -8.07 -4.87 1.95
C PRO A 487 -7.31 -3.54 1.86
N GLY A 488 -7.20 -2.95 0.66
CA GLY A 488 -6.60 -1.63 0.46
C GLY A 488 -7.33 -0.54 1.26
N ALA A 489 -8.65 -0.51 1.14
CA ALA A 489 -9.52 0.46 1.80
C ALA A 489 -9.62 0.27 3.32
N THR A 490 -9.65 -0.97 3.80
CA THR A 490 -9.94 -1.26 5.21
C THR A 490 -8.69 -1.38 6.08
N VAL A 491 -7.56 -1.79 5.52
CA VAL A 491 -6.31 -2.02 6.26
C VAL A 491 -5.24 -1.00 5.89
N VAL A 492 -4.87 -0.93 4.61
CA VAL A 492 -3.71 -0.13 4.16
C VAL A 492 -3.99 1.37 4.28
N GLY A 493 -5.18 1.82 3.84
CA GLY A 493 -5.57 3.23 3.90
C GLY A 493 -5.54 3.83 5.32
N PRO A 494 -6.16 3.20 6.33
CA PRO A 494 -6.07 3.67 7.71
C PRO A 494 -4.64 3.71 8.26
N LEU A 495 -3.80 2.71 7.93
CA LEU A 495 -2.40 2.69 8.33
C LEU A 495 -1.60 3.84 7.70
N LEU A 496 -1.83 4.13 6.42
CA LEU A 496 -1.24 5.30 5.74
C LEU A 496 -1.66 6.60 6.43
N ALA A 497 -2.93 6.72 6.82
CA ALA A 497 -3.44 7.92 7.46
C ALA A 497 -2.90 8.14 8.88
N VAL A 498 -2.75 7.07 9.68
CA VAL A 498 -2.11 7.14 11.00
C VAL A 498 -0.63 7.50 10.87
N SER A 499 0.06 6.91 9.89
CA SER A 499 1.47 7.20 9.60
C SER A 499 1.67 8.66 9.21
N PHE A 500 0.85 9.18 8.29
CA PHE A 500 0.85 10.59 7.90
C PHE A 500 0.56 11.51 9.08
N LEU A 501 -0.43 11.18 9.91
CA LEU A 501 -0.73 11.93 11.14
C LEU A 501 0.47 11.97 12.09
N GLY A 502 1.19 10.85 12.23
CA GLY A 502 2.41 10.74 13.03
C GLY A 502 3.50 11.70 12.54
N VAL A 503 3.74 11.76 11.23
CA VAL A 503 4.68 12.70 10.60
C VAL A 503 4.26 14.15 10.87
N VAL A 504 3.00 14.51 10.62
CA VAL A 504 2.49 15.87 10.88
C VAL A 504 2.62 16.24 12.37
N ALA A 505 2.29 15.33 13.28
CA ALA A 505 2.42 15.55 14.71
C ALA A 505 3.88 15.75 15.12
N GLY A 506 4.81 14.98 14.55
CA GLY A 506 6.25 15.08 14.73
C GLY A 506 6.81 16.43 14.24
N VAL A 507 6.49 16.84 13.02
CA VAL A 507 6.89 18.16 12.47
C VAL A 507 6.37 19.29 13.35
N LEU A 508 5.10 19.24 13.76
CA LEU A 508 4.53 20.25 14.66
C LEU A 508 5.19 20.24 16.05
N PHE A 509 5.66 19.09 16.54
CA PHE A 509 6.40 18.99 17.80
C PHE A 509 7.81 19.61 17.68
N VAL A 510 8.53 19.31 16.60
CA VAL A 510 9.84 19.91 16.30
C VAL A 510 9.72 21.42 16.11
N ALA A 511 8.68 21.90 15.41
CA ALA A 511 8.43 23.32 15.25
C ALA A 511 8.17 24.03 16.61
N ASP A 512 7.41 23.41 17.51
CA ASP A 512 7.19 23.95 18.86
C ASP A 512 8.48 23.93 19.72
N TRP A 513 9.35 22.94 19.51
CA TRP A 513 10.66 22.86 20.15
C TRP A 513 11.63 23.95 19.65
N LEU A 514 11.75 24.11 18.32
CA LEU A 514 12.61 25.11 17.68
C LEU A 514 12.17 26.55 17.94
N ARG A 515 10.86 26.81 18.05
CA ARG A 515 10.33 28.16 18.39
C ARG A 515 10.60 28.56 19.85
N GLY A 516 11.39 27.80 20.60
CA GLY A 516 11.79 28.15 21.94
C GLY A 516 10.60 28.30 22.85
N ALA A 517 9.73 27.28 22.92
CA ALA A 517 8.69 27.22 23.94
C ALA A 517 9.36 27.56 25.28
N PRO A 518 9.04 28.71 25.92
CA PRO A 518 9.71 29.15 27.13
C PRO A 518 9.58 27.99 28.10
N ALA A 519 10.72 27.52 28.61
CA ALA A 519 10.78 26.40 29.55
C ALA A 519 9.60 26.54 30.50
N ARG A 520 8.58 25.68 30.31
CA ARG A 520 7.41 25.66 31.17
C ARG A 520 7.95 25.18 32.50
N GLY A 521 8.42 26.12 33.31
CA GLY A 521 8.65 25.89 34.72
C GLY A 521 7.36 25.27 35.27
N PRO A 522 7.45 24.31 36.20
CA PRO A 522 6.35 23.40 36.55
C PRO A 522 5.12 24.06 37.21
N PHE A 523 4.96 25.38 37.11
CA PHE A 523 3.85 26.12 37.69
C PHE A 523 3.19 27.00 36.61
N PRO A 524 2.03 26.59 36.06
CA PRO A 524 1.13 27.53 35.42
C PRO A 524 0.75 28.60 36.46
N SER A 525 1.15 29.85 36.20
CA SER A 525 0.68 31.08 36.85
C SER A 525 0.20 30.91 38.30
N ALA A 526 1.13 30.82 39.27
CA ALA A 526 0.72 30.89 40.67
C ALA A 526 -0.04 32.21 40.88
N ARG A 527 -1.33 32.09 41.23
CA ARG A 527 -2.19 33.26 41.42
C ARG A 527 -1.57 34.15 42.49
N ASN A 528 -1.54 35.44 42.22
CA ASN A 528 -1.10 36.47 43.17
C ASN A 528 -2.07 36.68 44.35
N ARG A 529 -3.26 36.05 44.31
CA ARG A 529 -4.32 36.12 45.32
C ARG A 529 -4.91 34.73 45.62
N PRO A 530 -4.15 33.82 46.25
CA PRO A 530 -4.64 32.48 46.55
C PRO A 530 -5.60 32.48 47.76
N THR A 531 -6.58 31.58 47.75
CA THR A 531 -7.39 31.28 48.94
C THR A 531 -6.59 30.44 49.93
N THR A 532 -6.96 30.46 51.22
CA THR A 532 -6.33 29.63 52.27
C THR A 532 -6.36 28.14 51.92
N GLY A 533 -7.47 27.65 51.36
CA GLY A 533 -7.59 26.27 50.88
C GLY A 533 -6.59 25.94 49.77
N LEU A 534 -6.35 26.86 48.83
CA LEU A 534 -5.35 26.70 47.77
C LEU A 534 -3.93 26.70 48.33
N LEU A 535 -3.63 27.59 49.29
CA LEU A 535 -2.33 27.62 49.98
C LEU A 535 -2.08 26.30 50.72
N ARG A 536 -3.08 25.79 51.46
CA ARG A 536 -2.98 24.52 52.18
C ARG A 536 -2.76 23.34 51.22
N ARG A 537 -3.49 23.30 50.09
CA ARG A 537 -3.30 22.26 49.06
C ARG A 537 -1.89 22.33 48.45
N THR A 538 -1.42 23.55 48.15
CA THR A 538 -0.07 23.77 47.60
C THR A 538 1.01 23.36 48.61
N ALA A 539 0.87 23.75 49.87
CA ALA A 539 1.79 23.40 50.94
C ALA A 539 1.86 21.87 51.17
N ARG A 540 0.71 21.17 51.20
CA ARG A 540 0.67 19.70 51.27
C ARG A 540 1.36 19.06 50.07
N LYS A 541 1.06 19.52 48.85
CA LYS A 541 1.67 18.99 47.62
C LYS A 541 3.19 19.18 47.62
N SER A 542 3.68 20.38 47.97
CA SER A 542 5.11 20.66 48.02
C SER A 542 5.82 19.87 49.12
N THR A 543 5.21 19.73 50.29
CA THR A 543 5.77 18.97 51.43
C THR A 543 5.80 17.46 51.13
N ALA A 544 4.74 16.91 50.54
CA ALA A 544 4.71 15.50 50.09
C ALA A 544 5.72 15.23 48.96
N ALA A 545 5.93 16.19 48.05
CA ALA A 545 6.96 16.06 47.02
C ALA A 545 8.39 16.05 47.62
N LEU A 546 8.63 16.83 48.68
CA LEU A 546 9.90 16.76 49.42
C LEU A 546 10.05 15.42 50.15
N ALA A 547 8.98 14.92 50.78
CA ALA A 547 8.99 13.62 51.46
C ALA A 547 9.38 12.48 50.51
N ARG A 548 8.85 12.46 49.28
CA ARG A 548 9.21 11.46 48.26
C ARG A 548 10.69 11.52 47.89
N LEU A 549 11.24 12.72 47.69
CA LEU A 549 12.67 12.89 47.41
C LEU A 549 13.58 12.48 48.57
N LEU A 550 13.09 12.58 49.81
CA LEU A 550 13.79 12.08 50.99
C LEU A 550 13.71 10.55 51.10
N ALA A 551 12.56 9.95 50.74
CA ALA A 551 12.39 8.50 50.73
C ALA A 551 13.25 7.79 49.66
N GLU A 552 13.41 8.40 48.49
CA GLU A 552 14.30 7.92 47.41
C GLU A 552 15.80 7.99 47.77
N ARG A 553 16.15 8.72 48.84
CA ARG A 553 17.52 8.82 49.37
C ARG A 553 17.54 8.44 50.84
N PRO A 554 17.38 7.13 51.16
CA PRO A 554 17.48 6.67 52.55
C PRO A 554 18.82 7.13 53.12
N ALA A 555 18.80 7.57 54.39
CA ALA A 555 20.03 7.96 55.07
C ALA A 555 20.97 6.76 55.05
N GLY A 556 22.11 6.88 54.36
CA GLY A 556 23.16 5.88 54.48
C GLY A 556 23.60 5.79 55.95
N PRO A 557 24.00 4.60 56.44
CA PRO A 557 24.26 4.31 57.86
C PRO A 557 25.42 5.10 58.52
N GLY A 558 25.95 6.14 57.88
CA GLY A 558 26.95 7.06 58.43
C GLY A 558 26.48 8.52 58.58
N ALA A 559 25.20 8.83 58.35
CA ALA A 559 24.71 10.23 58.38
C ALA A 559 24.46 10.77 59.80
N ASP A 560 24.32 9.91 60.80
CA ASP A 560 23.88 10.31 62.15
C ASP A 560 25.06 10.54 63.13
N ALA A 561 26.29 10.19 62.73
CA ALA A 561 27.50 10.33 63.57
C ALA A 561 28.25 11.66 63.42
N ALA A 562 27.86 12.55 62.49
CA ALA A 562 28.52 13.83 62.24
C ALA A 562 27.75 15.05 62.80
N ALA A 563 27.08 14.88 63.94
CA ALA A 563 26.36 15.94 64.65
C ALA A 563 27.24 16.75 65.63
N GLY A 564 28.57 16.76 65.41
CA GLY A 564 29.53 17.60 66.13
C GLY A 564 29.82 18.90 65.36
N ALA A 565 29.74 20.04 66.05
CA ALA A 565 29.79 21.40 65.52
C ALA A 565 30.99 21.70 64.59
N GLY A 566 30.69 22.25 63.40
CA GLY A 566 31.65 22.79 62.44
C GLY A 566 31.00 22.98 61.06
N GLU A 567 31.31 24.05 60.32
CA GLU A 567 30.52 24.55 59.18
C GLU A 567 30.18 23.52 58.08
N GLY A 568 28.89 23.17 57.96
CA GLY A 568 28.32 22.59 56.74
C GLY A 568 27.28 21.48 56.94
N GLU A 569 26.14 21.76 57.59
CA GLU A 569 25.04 20.79 57.71
C GLU A 569 24.76 20.08 56.36
N PRO A 570 24.84 18.74 56.28
CA PRO A 570 24.64 18.00 55.05
C PRO A 570 23.30 18.36 54.38
N ALA A 571 23.28 18.40 53.05
CA ALA A 571 22.09 18.80 52.30
C ALA A 571 20.86 17.95 52.64
N ALA A 572 21.05 16.66 52.92
CA ALA A 572 20.00 15.75 53.35
C ALA A 572 19.48 16.05 54.77
N ALA A 573 20.36 16.32 55.74
CA ALA A 573 19.97 16.69 57.10
C ALA A 573 19.17 18.02 57.10
N ARG A 574 19.66 18.99 56.33
CA ARG A 574 18.97 20.28 56.15
C ARG A 574 17.60 20.12 55.48
N ALA A 575 17.50 19.27 54.47
CA ALA A 575 16.23 18.96 53.80
C ALA A 575 15.25 18.26 54.75
N ARG A 576 15.71 17.34 55.60
CA ARG A 576 14.91 16.70 56.65
C ARG A 576 14.41 17.73 57.68
N ARG A 577 15.28 18.62 58.16
CA ARG A 577 14.89 19.71 59.06
C ARG A 577 13.81 20.61 58.44
N TYR A 578 13.98 21.01 57.18
CA TYR A 578 12.96 21.82 56.48
C TYR A 578 11.66 21.04 56.25
N HIS A 579 11.72 19.74 55.98
CA HIS A 579 10.54 18.89 55.87
C HIS A 579 9.78 18.80 57.20
N GLY A 580 10.48 18.60 58.32
CA GLY A 580 9.89 18.59 59.66
C GLY A 580 9.19 19.91 59.99
N LEU A 581 9.87 21.05 59.78
CA LEU A 581 9.28 22.37 60.00
C LEU A 581 8.08 22.66 59.09
N ALA A 582 8.15 22.28 57.81
CA ALA A 582 7.03 22.47 56.89
C ALA A 582 5.81 21.61 57.28
N THR A 583 6.04 20.39 57.76
CA THR A 583 4.97 19.48 58.23
C THR A 583 4.35 20.02 59.52
N ALA A 584 5.17 20.45 60.49
CA ALA A 584 4.68 21.05 61.73
C ALA A 584 3.86 22.34 61.47
N LEU A 585 4.28 23.22 60.56
CA LEU A 585 3.50 24.41 60.17
C LEU A 585 2.18 24.06 59.44
N LEU A 586 2.12 22.93 58.75
CA LEU A 586 0.89 22.44 58.11
C LEU A 586 -0.13 21.91 59.13
N GLU A 587 0.36 21.35 60.22
CA GLU A 587 -0.43 20.71 61.29
C GLU A 587 -0.80 21.68 62.41
N ALA A 588 0.02 22.71 62.65
CA ALA A 588 -0.24 23.76 63.64
C ALA A 588 -1.63 24.38 63.42
N ARG A 589 -2.53 24.16 64.39
CA ARG A 589 -3.84 24.80 64.43
C ARG A 589 -3.60 26.26 64.80
N GLY A 590 -4.25 27.19 64.08
CA GLY A 590 -4.05 28.64 64.29
C GLY A 590 -4.21 29.00 65.77
N GLY A 591 -3.12 29.46 66.38
CA GLY A 591 -3.07 29.84 67.79
C GLY A 591 -4.09 30.93 68.11
N SER A 592 -4.75 30.72 69.25
CA SER A 592 -5.76 31.55 69.90
C SER A 592 -5.48 33.06 69.85
N GLY A 593 -6.41 33.80 69.25
CA GLY A 593 -6.47 35.26 69.26
C GLY A 593 -7.70 35.76 68.49
N SER A 594 -8.88 35.62 69.10
CA SER A 594 -10.20 36.12 68.66
C SER A 594 -10.89 35.38 67.50
N GLY A 595 -11.78 34.45 67.89
CA GLY A 595 -13.10 34.20 67.30
C GLY A 595 -13.23 34.04 65.78
N GLY A 596 -13.22 32.79 65.30
CA GLY A 596 -13.92 32.40 64.06
C GLY A 596 -13.06 31.65 63.04
N ASN A 597 -13.28 30.33 62.97
CA ASN A 597 -12.76 29.38 61.97
C ASN A 597 -11.27 29.01 62.09
N GLY A 598 -10.99 27.82 62.66
CA GLY A 598 -9.66 27.21 62.89
C GLY A 598 -8.87 26.86 61.62
N GLY A 599 -8.72 27.80 60.69
CA GLY A 599 -7.85 27.72 59.54
C GLY A 599 -6.38 27.93 59.93
N ALA A 600 -5.47 27.26 59.23
CA ALA A 600 -4.04 27.50 59.38
C ALA A 600 -3.71 28.93 58.93
N ASP A 601 -2.81 29.58 59.67
CA ASP A 601 -2.27 30.90 59.35
C ASP A 601 -1.71 30.94 57.90
N PRO A 602 -2.23 31.80 57.01
CA PRO A 602 -1.77 31.90 55.63
C PRO A 602 -0.25 32.14 55.50
N VAL A 603 0.36 32.87 56.45
CA VAL A 603 1.81 33.11 56.46
C VAL A 603 2.55 31.81 56.75
N ALA A 604 2.08 31.01 57.72
CA ALA A 604 2.63 29.70 58.02
C ALA A 604 2.54 28.74 56.81
N LEU A 605 1.44 28.78 56.04
CA LEU A 605 1.30 27.97 54.82
C LEU A 605 2.30 28.37 53.73
N VAL A 606 2.57 29.67 53.55
CA VAL A 606 3.61 30.14 52.62
C VAL A 606 5.01 29.73 53.09
N CYS A 607 5.29 29.85 54.39
CA CYS A 607 6.54 29.37 55.00
C CYS A 607 6.75 27.87 54.74
N ALA A 608 5.72 27.05 54.91
CA ALA A 608 5.78 25.61 54.62
C ALA A 608 6.13 25.32 53.16
N VAL A 609 5.53 26.03 52.19
CA VAL A 609 5.87 25.91 50.76
C VAL A 609 7.33 26.29 50.51
N VAL A 610 7.80 27.40 51.07
CA VAL A 610 9.17 27.90 50.89
C VAL A 610 10.19 26.93 51.48
N LEU A 611 9.93 26.39 52.68
CA LEU A 611 10.78 25.38 53.32
C LEU A 611 10.83 24.09 52.50
N ALA A 612 9.68 23.62 51.99
CA ALA A 612 9.63 22.45 51.12
C ALA A 612 10.44 22.65 49.83
N HIS A 613 10.35 23.83 49.21
CA HIS A 613 11.14 24.16 48.03
C HIS A 613 12.64 24.28 48.33
N ALA A 614 13.01 24.84 49.48
CA ALA A 614 14.40 24.93 49.90
C ALA A 614 15.00 23.55 50.18
N GLY A 615 14.24 22.65 50.80
CA GLY A 615 14.64 21.25 51.01
C GLY A 615 14.84 20.51 49.70
N LYS A 616 13.90 20.66 48.75
CA LYS A 616 14.05 20.10 47.40
C LYS A 616 15.29 20.63 46.69
N ALA A 617 15.52 21.93 46.74
CA ALA A 617 16.69 22.56 46.13
C ALA A 617 18.01 22.04 46.75
N ALA A 618 18.03 21.79 48.06
CA ALA A 618 19.17 21.19 48.74
C ALA A 618 19.45 19.76 48.22
N LEU A 619 18.42 18.93 48.02
CA LEU A 619 18.57 17.56 47.50
C LEU A 619 18.92 17.48 46.01
N THR A 620 18.53 18.47 45.21
CA THR A 620 18.76 18.47 43.75
C THR A 620 20.02 19.19 43.31
N ALA A 621 20.70 19.91 44.21
CA ALA A 621 21.98 20.54 43.90
C ALA A 621 23.02 19.44 43.61
N LYS A 622 23.22 19.11 42.33
CA LYS A 622 24.23 18.15 41.87
C LYS A 622 25.62 18.61 42.33
N GLY A 623 26.30 17.78 43.13
CA GLY A 623 27.76 17.70 43.27
C GLY A 623 28.54 19.02 43.34
N SER A 624 28.57 19.68 44.50
CA SER A 624 29.66 20.61 44.86
C SER A 624 30.52 20.08 46.02
N ALA A 625 30.58 18.76 46.11
CA ALA A 625 31.51 17.99 46.92
C ALA A 625 32.36 17.21 45.92
N GLY A 626 33.46 17.83 45.50
CA GLY A 626 34.34 17.36 44.44
C GLY A 626 35.29 18.51 44.11
N ALA A 627 36.57 18.28 44.38
CA ALA A 627 37.66 19.23 44.37
C ALA A 627 37.80 19.96 43.04
N ASP A 628 37.87 21.29 43.09
CA ASP A 628 38.74 22.12 42.25
C ASP A 628 38.76 23.52 42.88
N GLY A 629 39.96 23.97 43.25
CA GLY A 629 40.26 25.19 44.00
C GLY A 629 39.99 26.50 43.26
N SER A 630 38.78 26.67 42.71
CA SER A 630 38.32 27.95 42.18
C SER A 630 37.71 28.79 43.32
N GLU A 631 38.56 29.58 43.98
CA GLU A 631 38.13 30.70 44.81
C GLU A 631 37.22 31.63 43.97
N GLY A 632 35.94 31.74 44.32
CA GLY A 632 35.09 32.83 43.84
C GLY A 632 33.61 32.53 43.62
N LYS A 633 33.20 31.29 43.34
CA LYS A 633 31.77 30.99 43.07
C LYS A 633 30.99 30.69 44.37
N LYS A 634 30.55 31.76 45.05
CA LYS A 634 29.61 31.71 46.19
C LYS A 634 28.46 30.72 45.90
N LYS A 635 28.43 29.57 46.58
CA LYS A 635 27.34 28.57 46.50
C LYS A 635 26.01 29.29 46.70
N ARG A 636 25.22 29.46 45.64
CA ARG A 636 23.95 30.21 45.68
C ARG A 636 22.94 29.42 46.50
N ARG A 637 22.80 29.78 47.78
CA ARG A 637 21.75 29.27 48.66
C ARG A 637 20.38 29.61 48.06
N TYR A 638 19.42 28.69 48.17
CA TYR A 638 18.04 28.95 47.74
C TYR A 638 17.53 30.24 48.36
N THR A 639 17.05 31.15 47.52
CA THR A 639 16.44 32.42 47.91
C THR A 639 15.08 32.47 47.23
N PRO A 640 13.94 32.51 47.94
CA PRO A 640 12.63 32.57 47.30
C PRO A 640 12.45 33.90 46.57
N CYS A 641 11.60 33.90 45.54
CA CYS A 641 11.15 35.13 44.89
C CYS A 641 10.46 36.05 45.91
N ARG A 642 10.94 37.29 46.02
CA ARG A 642 10.46 38.25 47.02
C ARG A 642 9.08 38.84 46.67
N LEU A 643 8.72 38.91 45.40
CA LEU A 643 7.38 39.36 44.98
C LEU A 643 6.32 38.30 45.27
N ASN A 644 6.60 37.04 44.90
CA ASN A 644 5.73 35.92 45.21
C ASN A 644 6.57 34.70 45.59
N PRO A 645 6.71 34.38 46.90
CA PRO A 645 7.50 33.25 47.37
C PRO A 645 7.06 31.88 46.80
N LEU A 646 5.83 31.78 46.28
CA LEU A 646 5.32 30.57 45.64
C LEU A 646 5.95 30.29 44.27
N HIS A 647 6.62 31.28 43.64
CA HIS A 647 7.25 31.13 42.32
C HIS A 647 8.58 30.36 42.34
N GLY A 648 9.07 29.94 43.51
CA GLY A 648 10.34 29.24 43.64
C GLY A 648 11.54 30.18 43.77
N SER A 649 12.72 29.71 43.36
CA SER A 649 13.98 30.44 43.57
C SER A 649 14.09 31.70 42.72
N ALA A 650 14.62 32.75 43.33
CA ALA A 650 15.07 33.95 42.65
C ALA A 650 16.30 33.64 41.79
N GLN A 651 16.32 34.19 40.58
CA GLN A 651 17.41 34.01 39.62
C GLN A 651 18.23 35.29 39.44
N GLY A 652 17.73 36.44 39.88
CA GLY A 652 18.45 37.70 39.89
C GLY A 652 17.72 38.81 40.64
N SER A 653 18.36 39.97 40.73
CA SER A 653 17.81 41.18 41.35
C SER A 653 17.20 42.11 40.30
N ARG A 654 16.09 42.77 40.62
CA ARG A 654 15.46 43.83 39.82
C ARG A 654 15.09 45.02 40.71
N LYS A 655 15.27 46.24 40.21
CA LYS A 655 14.83 47.44 40.92
C LYS A 655 13.31 47.57 40.74
N THR A 656 12.55 47.47 41.83
CA THR A 656 11.08 47.64 41.81
C THR A 656 10.67 48.68 42.85
N GLY A 657 9.63 49.47 42.55
CA GLY A 657 9.04 50.40 43.52
C GLY A 657 8.37 49.65 44.68
N THR A 658 8.61 50.09 45.91
CA THR A 658 7.84 49.70 47.11
C THR A 658 6.51 50.45 47.14
N SER A 659 5.61 50.09 48.06
CA SER A 659 4.38 50.87 48.31
C SER A 659 4.66 52.32 48.73
N SER A 660 5.88 52.62 49.21
CA SER A 660 6.36 53.97 49.53
C SER A 660 6.97 54.75 48.35
N GLY A 661 6.98 54.19 47.13
CA GLY A 661 7.51 54.83 45.93
C GLY A 661 9.03 54.72 45.73
N GLU A 662 9.76 54.21 46.72
CA GLU A 662 11.22 54.03 46.65
C GLU A 662 11.60 52.80 45.81
N LYS A 663 12.55 52.93 44.87
CA LYS A 663 13.01 51.80 44.04
C LYS A 663 14.12 51.03 44.75
N ARG A 664 13.81 49.82 45.25
CA ARG A 664 14.81 48.95 45.90
C ARG A 664 15.14 47.71 45.04
N PRO A 665 16.38 47.19 45.09
CA PRO A 665 16.73 45.94 44.45
C PRO A 665 16.06 44.76 45.16
N VAL A 666 15.30 43.97 44.40
CA VAL A 666 14.48 42.86 44.89
C VAL A 666 14.82 41.58 44.15
N GLN A 667 15.05 40.48 44.89
CA GLN A 667 15.33 39.17 44.31
C GLN A 667 14.06 38.54 43.72
N VAL A 668 14.06 38.27 42.41
CA VAL A 668 12.88 37.77 41.66
C VAL A 668 13.21 36.53 40.84
N CYS A 669 12.21 35.68 40.60
CA CYS A 669 12.34 34.57 39.65
C CYS A 669 12.39 35.06 38.20
N ALA A 670 12.80 34.20 37.26
CA ALA A 670 12.89 34.56 35.83
C ALA A 670 11.57 35.08 35.25
N ALA A 671 10.43 34.47 35.63
CA ALA A 671 9.12 34.89 35.17
C ALA A 671 8.78 36.32 35.63
N CYS A 672 8.97 36.61 36.92
CA CYS A 672 8.78 37.97 37.45
C CYS A 672 9.76 38.96 36.82
N ALA A 673 11.02 38.57 36.58
CA ALA A 673 11.99 39.43 35.90
C ALA A 673 11.56 39.77 34.47
N SER A 674 11.06 38.78 33.72
CA SER A 674 10.54 38.98 32.36
C SER A 674 9.30 39.88 32.37
N SER A 675 8.34 39.64 33.26
CA SER A 675 7.14 40.50 33.37
C SER A 675 7.47 41.95 33.73
N LEU A 676 8.46 42.17 34.60
CA LEU A 676 8.93 43.52 34.94
C LEU A 676 9.66 44.19 33.78
N ASN A 677 10.34 43.43 32.92
CA ASN A 677 10.98 43.98 31.73
C ASN A 677 9.93 44.42 30.69
N THR A 678 8.86 43.64 30.50
CA THR A 678 7.79 43.97 29.54
C THR A 678 6.86 45.07 30.06
N ALA A 679 6.61 45.10 31.38
CA ALA A 679 5.74 46.09 32.01
C ALA A 679 6.34 46.53 33.36
N PRO A 680 7.15 47.60 33.40
CA PRO A 680 7.85 48.06 34.60
C PRO A 680 6.94 48.35 35.80
N ASN A 681 5.67 48.68 35.54
CA ASN A 681 4.66 48.96 36.57
C ASN A 681 3.84 47.73 36.99
N ALA A 682 4.20 46.52 36.53
CA ALA A 682 3.46 45.29 36.83
C ALA A 682 3.69 44.75 38.25
N THR A 683 4.54 45.39 39.08
CA THR A 683 4.89 44.93 40.43
C THR A 683 3.65 44.59 41.27
N ALA A 684 2.63 45.45 41.28
CA ALA A 684 1.40 45.23 42.06
C ALA A 684 0.64 43.95 41.64
N ARG A 685 0.76 43.54 40.37
CA ARG A 685 0.16 42.29 39.85
C ARG A 685 1.00 41.06 40.17
N LEU A 686 2.28 41.23 40.49
CA LEU A 686 3.20 40.12 40.78
C LEU A 686 3.32 39.82 42.28
N VAL A 687 2.93 40.77 43.14
CA VAL A 687 2.99 40.62 44.59
C VAL A 687 1.95 39.62 45.10
N LEU A 688 2.39 38.66 45.92
CA LEU A 688 1.50 37.75 46.63
C LEU A 688 0.70 38.49 47.70
N HIS A 689 -0.62 38.37 47.64
CA HIS A 689 -1.55 38.87 48.66
C HIS A 689 -2.17 37.69 49.41
N LEU A 690 -2.20 37.77 50.74
CA LEU A 690 -2.74 36.74 51.61
C LEU A 690 -4.03 37.23 52.30
N PRO A 691 -5.04 36.35 52.46
CA PRO A 691 -6.26 36.69 53.16
C PRO A 691 -6.00 36.81 54.66
N CYS A 692 -6.20 37.99 55.27
CA CYS A 692 -5.92 38.26 56.67
C CYS A 692 -7.16 38.81 57.41
N GLY A 693 -7.32 38.41 58.67
CA GLY A 693 -8.38 38.85 59.57
C GLY A 693 -9.79 38.30 59.29
N PRO A 694 -10.75 38.52 60.21
CA PRO A 694 -12.16 38.19 60.01
C PRO A 694 -12.70 39.05 58.84
N GLY A 695 -13.03 38.39 57.72
CA GLY A 695 -13.43 39.06 56.47
C GLY A 695 -12.49 38.79 55.28
N GLY A 696 -11.32 38.16 55.49
CA GLY A 696 -10.47 37.68 54.40
C GLY A 696 -9.85 38.78 53.53
N ARG A 697 -9.62 39.98 54.11
CA ARG A 697 -9.00 41.10 53.40
C ARG A 697 -7.64 40.68 52.86
N LEU A 698 -7.41 40.91 51.57
CA LEU A 698 -6.15 40.56 50.92
C LEU A 698 -5.08 41.61 51.23
N VAL A 699 -4.06 41.22 51.99
CA VAL A 699 -2.93 42.07 52.37
C VAL A 699 -1.67 41.57 51.64
N PRO A 700 -0.86 42.44 51.03
CA PRO A 700 0.44 42.07 50.49
C PRO A 700 1.30 41.33 51.52
N VAL A 701 1.91 40.21 51.12
CA VAL A 701 2.70 39.37 52.05
C VAL A 701 3.87 40.12 52.69
N GLN A 702 4.35 41.19 52.06
CA GLN A 702 5.44 42.03 52.55
C GLN A 702 5.01 43.06 53.61
N GLU A 703 3.71 43.27 53.80
CA GLU A 703 3.13 44.14 54.83
C GLU A 703 2.74 43.36 56.09
N LEU A 704 2.76 42.03 56.03
CA LEU A 704 2.43 41.16 57.17
C LEU A 704 3.67 40.94 58.05
N PRO A 705 3.47 40.79 59.39
CA PRO A 705 4.56 40.41 60.28
C PRO A 705 5.10 39.02 59.89
N GLY A 706 6.43 38.87 59.92
CA GLY A 706 7.09 37.60 59.63
C GLY A 706 8.25 37.72 58.62
N PRO A 707 8.76 36.58 58.12
CA PRO A 707 10.04 36.52 57.40
C PRO A 707 9.99 37.17 56.00
N PHE A 708 8.80 37.55 55.54
CA PHE A 708 8.58 38.19 54.23
C PHE A 708 8.37 39.71 54.33
N ALA A 709 8.32 40.28 55.54
CA ALA A 709 8.11 41.70 55.76
C ALA A 709 9.20 42.57 55.11
N TRP A 710 8.87 43.78 54.64
CA TRP A 710 9.85 44.72 54.07
C TRP A 710 10.99 45.07 55.03
N SER A 711 10.70 45.13 56.33
CA SER A 711 11.68 45.37 57.39
C SER A 711 12.76 44.28 57.49
N ALA A 712 12.52 43.08 56.94
CA ALA A 712 13.47 41.96 56.97
C ALA A 712 14.63 42.08 55.93
N GLY A 713 14.73 43.19 55.20
CA GLY A 713 15.83 43.49 54.26
C GLY A 713 15.57 43.08 52.80
N ALA A 714 16.59 43.25 51.93
CA ALA A 714 16.47 43.10 50.47
C ALA A 714 16.36 41.65 49.97
N ALA A 715 16.68 40.65 50.81
CA ALA A 715 16.63 39.24 50.44
C ALA A 715 16.03 38.40 51.59
N VAL A 716 14.98 37.62 51.29
CA VAL A 716 14.45 36.62 52.22
C VAL A 716 15.44 35.48 52.29
N ARG A 717 16.04 35.27 53.46
CA ARG A 717 16.90 34.10 53.70
C ARG A 717 16.04 32.96 54.21
N VAL A 718 16.19 31.76 53.65
CA VAL A 718 15.48 30.55 54.14
C VAL A 718 15.77 30.31 55.62
N GLY A 719 16.98 30.61 56.09
CA GLY A 719 17.33 30.51 57.51
C GLY A 719 16.41 31.35 58.41
N ALA A 720 16.02 32.55 57.97
CA ALA A 720 15.07 33.39 58.71
C ALA A 720 13.64 32.82 58.68
N VAL A 721 13.24 32.18 57.57
CA VAL A 721 11.96 31.47 57.47
C VAL A 721 11.93 30.27 58.42
N ALA A 722 13.02 29.51 58.49
CA ALA A 722 13.15 28.36 59.38
C ALA A 722 13.19 28.76 60.86
N GLN A 723 13.93 29.84 61.19
CA GLN A 723 13.97 30.38 62.54
C GLN A 723 12.60 30.88 63.01
N TRP A 724 11.91 31.69 62.18
CA TRP A 724 10.56 32.14 62.47
C TRP A 724 9.59 30.97 62.67
N ALA A 725 9.71 29.91 61.87
CA ALA A 725 8.90 28.71 62.02
C ALA A 725 9.18 28.01 63.36
N GLN A 726 10.44 27.94 63.80
CA GLN A 726 10.82 27.35 65.08
C GLN A 726 10.30 28.15 66.27
N GLU A 727 10.51 29.47 66.28
CA GLU A 727 10.00 30.37 67.33
C GLU A 727 8.48 30.24 67.46
N ARG A 728 7.77 30.29 66.33
CA ARG A 728 6.30 30.18 66.31
C ARG A 728 5.78 28.82 66.77
N LEU A 729 6.51 27.74 66.52
CA LEU A 729 6.15 26.40 66.98
C LEU A 729 6.50 26.21 68.46
N GLY A 730 7.56 26.86 68.97
CA GLY A 730 7.94 26.87 70.38
C GLY A 730 6.95 27.62 71.26
N ASP A 731 6.47 28.79 70.81
CA ASP A 731 5.45 29.58 71.51
C ASP A 731 4.08 28.89 71.58
N ALA A 732 3.84 27.88 70.73
CA ALA A 732 2.61 27.11 70.68
C ALA A 732 2.61 25.88 71.61
N ALA A 733 3.73 25.56 72.27
CA ALA A 733 3.80 24.48 73.25
C ALA A 733 3.13 24.93 74.57
N PRO A 734 2.02 24.32 75.01
CA PRO A 734 1.40 24.65 76.29
C PRO A 734 2.37 24.29 77.43
N GLY A 735 2.47 25.18 78.43
CA GLY A 735 3.47 25.14 79.49
C GLY A 735 3.68 23.77 80.15
N SER A 736 4.93 23.29 80.09
CA SER A 736 5.45 22.19 80.90
C SER A 736 5.76 22.70 82.32
N SER A 737 4.84 22.45 83.26
CA SER A 737 5.18 22.38 84.69
C SER A 737 5.99 21.11 84.96
N GLU A 738 7.02 21.26 85.78
CA GLU A 738 7.99 20.26 86.20
C GLU A 738 7.37 18.98 86.83
N GLY A 739 8.00 17.84 86.57
CA GLY A 739 7.80 16.58 87.29
C GLY A 739 8.77 15.51 86.78
N PRO A 740 9.71 14.98 87.60
CA PRO A 740 10.76 14.08 87.13
C PRO A 740 10.35 12.61 87.28
N VAL A 741 10.41 11.84 86.18
CA VAL A 741 10.55 10.37 86.24
C VAL A 741 11.39 9.91 85.04
N ALA A 742 12.53 9.29 85.33
CA ALA A 742 13.37 8.51 84.41
C ALA A 742 13.00 7.00 84.53
N PRO A 743 13.72 6.06 83.87
CA PRO A 743 13.77 5.78 82.44
C PRO A 743 13.44 4.29 82.12
N ALA A 744 13.62 3.91 80.83
CA ALA A 744 13.77 2.56 80.28
C ALA A 744 12.51 1.74 79.95
N VAL A 745 12.32 1.47 78.64
CA VAL A 745 11.85 0.16 78.16
C VAL A 745 12.77 -0.30 77.03
N ASP A 746 13.32 -1.47 77.30
CA ASP A 746 14.17 -2.38 76.53
C ASP A 746 13.48 -2.85 75.24
N LEU A 747 14.24 -2.88 74.13
CA LEU A 747 13.84 -3.54 72.88
C LEU A 747 14.85 -4.65 72.58
N SER A 748 14.63 -5.80 73.21
CA SER A 748 15.13 -7.10 72.76
C SER A 748 13.93 -8.04 72.53
N LYS A 749 13.35 -7.96 71.34
CA LYS A 749 12.73 -9.06 70.55
C LYS A 749 12.27 -8.57 69.19
#